data_AF-A0A1D1ZN52-F1
#
_entry.id   AF-A0A1D1ZN52-F1
#
_cell.length_a   1.000
_cell.length_b   1.000
_cell.length_c   1.000
_cell.angle_alpha   90.00
_cell.angle_beta   90.00
_cell.angle_gamma   90.00
#
_symmetry.space_group_name_H-M   'P 1'
#
loop_
_entity.id
_entity.type
_entity.pdbx_description
1 polymer ?
#
loop_
_entity_poly.entity_id
_entity_poly.type
_entity_poly.pdbx_seq_one_letter_code
_entity_poly.pdbx_strand_id
1 'polypeptide(L)'
;MEMTVQRRHSDHLLSANQVSQWLLQRNYLLTALELLMEAGEAGREAEVETLEHLFSDPTLFPPEQMAVFTGREALDLQATARAREERLAVVEYDLRLAREDLEAHSSGHHGANGGGPADGSRTPVGPAGGAPNKDTDPPLPGAPPQPRSPRLDPTQRRVLNDIVMRYLLDQGYRVTAGTLRAEAGSGVPPLQTAAPGTLAPEPPALAACHDAVAQLADARAELAATADALGTARVQLADVREAEAEAQRRLESAAEEGHRLQAALDFEASRVRDLEERLAQKGGNGAGDEEAGDGWGKGQRGSSPAALSAAAARSALDEVAASLPALLPHVLINRRQEAVPLLLALAREHPQLETRSAMAACLFNLIKKPSAEQREMLVGACVRLASAVSPTRVQLELLPALCSGADADALERRLLVAEAAAALAPLFPRAALAGAALGLADHLAHDAEAVVRLAALRALCALLRARVAPGAAGRLRDLALHLVLDPGAEVAAAAQDELVPALADWAAGGDTGSKNGGGVLLDLAAPALEALGAGLARAPFLAGTPEESVAAGSAVLRAPSGAVVWRAMALLQMLLGLLPAVQRLAAATIPPWAGRAQRDGEERDGAASGDGHASGPVLAAALEAWCASSGAGAAHEWPAVDCLVLTIVPAVVGAARLVAPVPETKGLRQRFAAVLKTVCLGLGEAASAAAVEPLVYTAVGFPSWCDGGRPHPAPRVAAAARDLAPQSPLAAAAGRAALLPLLLSGVLPYCGRGAAGALLRRLTAGGGAAWALQHPHATAKAVRFACAEALSVQNAVLETLAEGVGSGSAEGCVCMALLAGAVAPTLPGRQAQRRLIPLLVALMSTRPRAAQGEAARSVSQQDDEEWEEGNPDPSPPPAVLLAAMSAAAEVLAAFPEDAAVQTELAAELDRAAGRGGERTELALLHGVARLVASATLRQLEWVLQRVLLLLATIHQRASC
;
A
#
# COMPACT_ATOMS: atom_id res chain seq x y z
N MET A 1 31.56 17.99 -26.08
CA MET A 1 31.78 18.67 -24.79
C MET A 1 31.52 17.68 -23.67
N GLU A 2 32.38 16.67 -23.59
CA GLU A 2 32.51 15.77 -22.44
C GLU A 2 33.53 16.43 -21.51
N MET A 3 33.08 17.27 -20.56
CA MET A 3 33.96 17.72 -19.46
C MET A 3 33.25 18.40 -18.28
N THR A 4 31.99 18.08 -17.99
CA THR A 4 31.24 18.77 -16.91
C THR A 4 30.38 17.83 -16.05
N VAL A 5 30.89 16.65 -15.68
CA VAL A 5 30.22 15.76 -14.71
C VAL A 5 31.12 15.25 -13.56
N GLN A 6 32.42 15.56 -13.54
CA GLN A 6 33.37 14.95 -12.57
C GLN A 6 33.80 15.83 -11.38
N ARG A 7 32.99 16.81 -10.97
CA ARG A 7 33.18 17.51 -9.67
C ARG A 7 31.86 17.65 -8.93
N ARG A 8 31.40 16.54 -8.34
CA ARG A 8 30.54 16.60 -7.14
C ARG A 8 31.38 16.02 -6.00
N HIS A 9 31.82 16.93 -5.13
CA HIS A 9 32.31 16.77 -3.76
C HIS A 9 32.63 15.33 -3.34
N SER A 10 33.91 15.01 -3.36
CA SER A 10 34.49 13.90 -2.61
C SER A 10 34.32 14.17 -1.11
N ASP A 11 33.48 13.40 -0.44
CA ASP A 11 33.40 13.34 1.01
C ASP A 11 34.72 12.78 1.55
N HIS A 12 35.67 13.67 1.83
CA HIS A 12 36.95 13.30 2.41
C HIS A 12 36.76 12.94 3.89
N LEU A 13 37.10 11.70 4.25
CA LEU A 13 37.04 11.16 5.61
C LEU A 13 37.97 11.87 6.63
N LEU A 14 38.88 12.75 6.17
CA LEU A 14 39.77 13.54 7.02
C LEU A 14 39.76 15.03 6.62
N SER A 15 39.82 15.91 7.61
CA SER A 15 39.98 17.36 7.44
C SER A 15 41.46 17.79 7.51
N ALA A 16 41.81 18.88 6.81
CA ALA A 16 43.17 19.45 6.81
C ALA A 16 43.69 19.77 8.22
N ASN A 17 42.80 20.19 9.13
CA ASN A 17 43.14 20.50 10.51
C ASN A 17 43.51 19.22 11.31
N GLN A 18 42.85 18.08 11.04
CA GLN A 18 43.20 16.81 11.66
C GLN A 18 44.57 16.29 11.20
N VAL A 19 44.89 16.48 9.91
CA VAL A 19 46.21 16.13 9.35
C VAL A 19 47.31 17.00 9.96
N SER A 20 47.07 18.31 10.06
CA SER A 20 48.00 19.27 10.69
C SER A 20 48.25 18.93 12.17
N GLN A 21 47.20 18.63 12.94
CA GLN A 21 47.32 18.20 14.33
C GLN A 21 48.07 16.88 14.47
N TRP A 22 47.84 15.92 13.57
CA TRP A 22 48.50 14.63 13.60
C TRP A 22 50.01 14.74 13.30
N LEU A 23 50.41 15.57 12.34
CA LEU A 23 51.81 15.84 12.02
C LEU A 23 52.55 16.48 13.20
N LEU A 24 51.92 17.48 13.85
CA LEU A 24 52.48 18.16 15.03
C LEU A 24 52.59 17.22 16.24
N GLN A 25 51.56 16.41 16.50
CA GLN A 25 51.57 15.44 17.62
C GLN A 25 52.67 14.38 17.50
N ARG A 26 53.19 14.15 16.29
CA ARG A 26 54.22 13.14 16.01
C ARG A 26 55.57 13.71 15.63
N ASN A 27 55.74 15.02 15.76
CA ASN A 27 56.99 15.73 15.52
C ASN A 27 57.49 15.62 14.06
N TYR A 28 56.57 15.50 13.10
CA TYR A 28 56.86 15.57 11.66
C TYR A 28 56.90 17.04 11.21
N LEU A 29 57.84 17.79 11.78
CA LEU A 29 57.91 19.24 11.62
C LEU A 29 58.33 19.65 10.21
N LEU A 30 59.16 18.85 9.53
CA LEU A 30 59.56 19.12 8.15
C LEU A 30 58.37 18.92 7.20
N THR A 31 57.64 17.81 7.35
CA THR A 31 56.41 17.56 6.58
C THR A 31 55.35 18.63 6.84
N ALA A 32 55.19 19.08 8.10
CA ALA A 32 54.25 20.14 8.45
C ALA A 32 54.61 21.50 7.82
N LEU A 33 55.89 21.84 7.75
CA LEU A 33 56.36 23.06 7.10
C LEU A 33 56.13 23.02 5.58
N GLU A 34 56.41 21.88 4.95
CA GLU A 34 56.19 21.73 3.51
C GLU A 34 54.70 21.74 3.14
N LEU A 35 53.83 21.20 4.00
CA LEU A 35 52.38 21.30 3.82
C LEU A 35 51.92 22.77 3.82
N LEU A 36 52.47 23.59 4.72
CA LEU A 36 52.16 25.03 4.77
C LEU A 36 52.63 25.76 3.50
N MET A 37 53.84 25.45 3.01
CA MET A 37 54.38 26.06 1.79
C MET A 37 53.61 25.64 0.53
N GLU A 38 53.32 24.35 0.38
CA GLU A 38 52.61 23.81 -0.79
C GLU A 38 51.13 24.24 -0.77
N ALA A 39 50.51 24.41 0.41
CA ALA A 39 49.17 24.98 0.55
C ALA A 39 49.12 26.48 0.20
N GLY A 40 50.15 27.26 0.55
CA GLY A 40 50.30 28.66 0.15
C GLY A 40 50.43 28.82 -1.38
N GLU A 41 51.28 28.01 -2.01
CA GLU A 41 51.42 28.00 -3.48
C GLU A 41 50.13 27.56 -4.19
N ALA A 42 49.32 26.71 -3.56
CA ALA A 42 48.02 26.26 -4.09
C ALA A 42 46.85 27.23 -3.80
N GLY A 43 47.09 28.32 -3.06
CA GLY A 43 46.08 29.31 -2.65
C GLY A 43 45.05 28.79 -1.63
N ARG A 44 45.41 27.78 -0.83
CA ARG A 44 44.56 27.13 0.20
C ARG A 44 45.04 27.39 1.62
N GLU A 45 45.49 28.61 1.89
CA GLU A 45 46.07 29.04 3.19
C GLU A 45 45.07 28.89 4.34
N ALA A 46 43.78 29.13 4.10
CA ALA A 46 42.72 29.04 5.11
C ALA A 46 42.51 27.62 5.69
N GLU A 47 43.01 26.57 5.03
CA GLU A 47 42.86 25.18 5.50
C GLU A 47 43.94 24.78 6.53
N VAL A 48 45.04 25.54 6.61
CA VAL A 48 46.25 25.19 7.37
C VAL A 48 46.66 26.31 8.37
N GLU A 49 45.71 27.18 8.72
CA GLU A 49 45.87 28.32 9.63
C GLU A 49 46.52 27.95 10.99
N THR A 50 46.33 26.70 11.45
CA THR A 50 46.94 26.18 12.67
C THR A 50 48.45 25.98 12.58
N LEU A 51 49.00 25.66 11.39
CA LEU A 51 50.45 25.59 11.18
C LEU A 51 51.03 26.99 10.98
N GLU A 52 50.31 27.89 10.32
CA GLU A 52 50.73 29.28 10.11
C GLU A 52 50.93 30.00 11.45
N HIS A 53 49.99 29.87 12.39
CA HIS A 53 50.10 30.43 13.73
C HIS A 53 51.28 29.82 14.54
N LEU A 54 51.61 28.55 14.32
CA LEU A 54 52.66 27.86 15.07
C LEU A 54 54.07 28.21 14.56
N PHE A 55 54.26 28.31 13.23
CA PHE A 55 55.53 28.73 12.64
C PHE A 55 55.76 30.25 12.68
N SER A 56 54.70 31.04 12.95
CA SER A 56 54.78 32.50 13.11
C SER A 56 54.97 32.97 14.56
N ASP A 57 55.00 32.07 15.55
CA ASP A 57 55.10 32.43 16.97
C ASP A 57 56.55 32.84 17.32
N PRO A 58 56.81 34.13 17.64
CA PRO A 58 58.15 34.66 17.90
C PRO A 58 58.78 34.11 19.20
N THR A 59 58.01 33.40 20.04
CA THR A 59 58.51 32.75 21.25
C THR A 59 59.11 31.36 21.01
N LEU A 60 58.69 30.67 19.94
CA LEU A 60 59.20 29.36 19.52
C LEU A 60 60.33 29.49 18.49
N PHE A 61 60.31 30.55 17.67
CA PHE A 61 61.32 30.84 16.65
C PHE A 61 61.85 32.28 16.77
N PRO A 62 62.88 32.53 17.61
CA PRO A 62 63.38 33.88 17.85
C PRO A 62 63.93 34.52 16.55
N PRO A 63 63.55 35.77 16.22
CA PRO A 63 63.95 36.42 14.97
C PRO A 63 65.47 36.60 14.84
N GLU A 64 66.20 36.66 15.97
CA GLU A 64 67.68 36.72 15.99
C GLU A 64 68.34 35.41 15.56
N GLN A 65 67.70 34.25 15.82
CA GLN A 65 68.19 32.93 15.41
C GLN A 65 67.80 32.62 13.96
N MET A 66 66.62 33.05 13.52
CA MET A 66 66.20 32.95 12.11
C MET A 66 66.99 33.87 11.19
N ALA A 67 67.44 35.04 11.68
CA ALA A 67 68.30 35.98 10.94
C ALA A 67 69.65 35.37 10.49
N VAL A 68 70.15 34.37 11.21
CA VAL A 68 71.39 33.65 10.88
C VAL A 68 71.19 32.71 9.67
N PHE A 69 69.99 32.15 9.51
CA PHE A 69 69.65 31.24 8.41
C PHE A 69 69.04 31.94 7.19
N THR A 70 68.40 33.10 7.37
CA THR A 70 67.90 33.92 6.24
C THR A 70 69.01 34.61 5.44
N GLY A 71 70.25 34.63 5.93
CA GLY A 71 71.34 35.39 5.32
C GLY A 71 72.28 34.64 4.36
N ARG A 72 72.20 33.31 4.20
CA ARG A 72 73.16 32.57 3.34
C ARG A 72 72.61 31.42 2.48
N GLU A 73 71.36 30.99 2.68
CA GLU A 73 70.69 30.03 1.78
C GLU A 73 69.41 30.59 1.13
N ALA A 74 68.96 31.79 1.53
CA ALA A 74 67.81 32.48 0.93
C ALA A 74 68.07 33.11 -0.45
N LEU A 75 69.24 32.87 -1.04
CA LEU A 75 69.60 33.32 -2.40
C LEU A 75 70.30 32.20 -3.15
N ASP A 76 69.58 31.09 -3.36
CA ASP A 76 69.54 30.54 -4.71
C ASP A 76 68.23 29.74 -4.91
N LEU A 77 67.11 30.47 -4.96
CA LEU A 77 65.79 29.91 -5.36
C LEU A 77 65.89 29.16 -6.70
N GLN A 78 66.83 29.55 -7.56
CA GLN A 78 67.15 28.86 -8.80
C GLN A 78 67.92 27.55 -8.56
N ALA A 79 68.84 27.46 -7.59
CA ALA A 79 69.48 26.18 -7.25
C ALA A 79 68.50 25.22 -6.57
N THR A 80 67.61 25.70 -5.70
CA THR A 80 66.57 24.85 -5.12
C THR A 80 65.52 24.43 -6.14
N ALA A 81 65.16 25.31 -7.09
CA ALA A 81 64.29 24.95 -8.22
C ALA A 81 64.97 23.95 -9.17
N ARG A 82 66.26 24.13 -9.48
CA ARG A 82 67.05 23.16 -10.28
C ARG A 82 67.20 21.82 -9.58
N ALA A 83 67.47 21.80 -8.28
CA ALA A 83 67.52 20.56 -7.51
C ALA A 83 66.14 19.85 -7.45
N ARG A 84 65.05 20.62 -7.48
CA ARG A 84 63.67 20.10 -7.60
C ARG A 84 63.38 19.56 -9.00
N GLU A 85 63.79 20.25 -10.06
CA GLU A 85 63.68 19.79 -11.46
C GLU A 85 64.53 18.54 -11.72
N GLU A 86 65.76 18.47 -11.20
CA GLU A 86 66.61 17.29 -11.31
C GLU A 86 66.00 16.08 -10.60
N ARG A 87 65.40 16.26 -9.41
CA ARG A 87 64.69 15.19 -8.70
C ARG A 87 63.43 14.74 -9.42
N LEU A 88 62.67 15.68 -10.00
CA LEU A 88 61.51 15.36 -10.85
C LEU A 88 61.94 14.57 -12.09
N ALA A 89 63.01 14.98 -12.76
CA ALA A 89 63.53 14.30 -13.94
C ALA A 89 64.01 12.87 -13.63
N VAL A 90 64.65 12.65 -12.49
CA VAL A 90 65.05 11.30 -12.03
C VAL A 90 63.82 10.43 -11.77
N VAL A 91 62.80 10.95 -11.09
CA VAL A 91 61.56 10.20 -10.82
C VAL A 91 60.79 9.90 -12.11
N GLU A 92 60.76 10.82 -13.08
CA GLU A 92 60.16 10.60 -14.39
C GLU A 92 60.92 9.55 -15.21
N TYR A 93 62.25 9.53 -15.12
CA TYR A 93 63.10 8.51 -15.73
C TYR A 93 62.85 7.13 -15.12
N ASP A 94 62.83 7.03 -13.80
CA ASP A 94 62.56 5.77 -13.09
C ASP A 94 61.16 5.23 -13.39
N LEU A 95 60.18 6.13 -13.54
CA LEU A 95 58.80 5.78 -13.90
C LEU A 95 58.70 5.32 -15.36
N ARG A 96 59.53 5.85 -16.26
CA ARG A 96 59.64 5.39 -17.65
C ARG A 96 60.30 4.02 -17.73
N LEU A 97 61.41 3.81 -17.00
CA LEU A 97 62.11 2.54 -16.92
C LEU A 97 61.19 1.44 -16.37
N ALA A 98 60.44 1.73 -15.30
CA ALA A 98 59.46 0.80 -14.73
C ALA A 98 58.32 0.45 -15.69
N ARG A 99 57.94 1.38 -16.58
CA ARG A 99 56.94 1.14 -17.64
C ARG A 99 57.50 0.29 -18.77
N GLU A 100 58.73 0.57 -19.21
CA GLU A 100 59.42 -0.23 -20.23
C GLU A 100 59.68 -1.66 -19.71
N ASP A 101 60.02 -1.83 -18.44
CA ASP A 101 60.11 -3.13 -17.79
C ASP A 101 58.74 -3.83 -17.76
N LEU A 102 57.65 -3.15 -17.39
CA LEU A 102 56.29 -3.72 -17.45
C LEU A 102 55.89 -4.14 -18.88
N GLU A 103 56.30 -3.38 -19.90
CA GLU A 103 56.09 -3.72 -21.31
C GLU A 103 56.95 -4.91 -21.75
N ALA A 104 58.18 -5.03 -21.26
CA ALA A 104 59.05 -6.18 -21.49
C ALA A 104 58.51 -7.45 -20.81
N HIS A 105 57.99 -7.35 -19.59
CA HIS A 105 57.40 -8.46 -18.86
C HIS A 105 56.05 -8.90 -19.46
N SER A 106 55.26 -7.96 -20.01
CA SER A 106 53.98 -8.27 -20.67
C SER A 106 54.14 -8.81 -22.10
N SER A 107 55.16 -8.36 -22.85
CA SER A 107 55.51 -8.92 -24.17
C SER A 107 56.20 -10.28 -24.10
N GLY A 108 56.87 -10.61 -22.99
CA GLY A 108 57.48 -11.91 -22.73
C GLY A 108 56.48 -13.04 -22.37
N HIS A 109 55.22 -12.73 -22.06
CA HIS A 109 54.24 -13.69 -21.54
C HIS A 109 53.35 -14.38 -22.60
N HIS A 110 53.70 -14.32 -23.89
CA HIS A 110 52.96 -14.99 -24.98
C HIS A 110 53.75 -16.09 -25.73
N GLY A 111 54.81 -16.64 -25.14
CA GLY A 111 55.56 -17.75 -25.73
C GLY A 111 56.08 -18.75 -24.69
N ALA A 112 55.79 -20.03 -24.94
CA ALA A 112 56.37 -21.23 -24.34
C ALA A 112 55.71 -21.80 -23.06
N ASN A 113 54.86 -22.79 -23.34
CA ASN A 113 54.44 -23.86 -22.46
C ASN A 113 55.62 -24.84 -22.22
N GLY A 114 55.81 -25.33 -20.98
CA GLY A 114 56.46 -26.63 -20.73
C GLY A 114 57.61 -26.67 -19.71
N GLY A 115 57.36 -27.35 -18.59
CA GLY A 115 58.24 -28.44 -18.13
C GLY A 115 59.17 -28.23 -16.91
N GLY A 116 58.72 -28.69 -15.75
CA GLY A 116 59.53 -29.53 -14.84
C GLY A 116 60.60 -28.89 -13.93
N PRO A 117 61.09 -29.63 -12.91
CA PRO A 117 61.24 -29.15 -11.53
C PRO A 117 62.70 -29.14 -10.99
N ALA A 118 62.87 -28.96 -9.66
CA ALA A 118 64.08 -29.07 -8.79
C ALA A 118 64.71 -27.71 -8.37
N ASP A 119 65.34 -27.49 -7.21
CA ASP A 119 65.54 -28.17 -5.91
C ASP A 119 66.29 -27.18 -4.99
N GLY A 120 66.46 -27.55 -3.71
CA GLY A 120 66.89 -26.79 -2.54
C GLY A 120 68.23 -26.01 -2.55
N SER A 121 68.21 -24.99 -1.69
CA SER A 121 69.27 -24.61 -0.72
C SER A 121 70.57 -23.92 -1.20
N ARG A 122 70.85 -22.73 -0.65
CA ARG A 122 71.97 -22.43 0.29
C ARG A 122 72.15 -20.93 0.53
N THR A 123 72.62 -20.63 1.74
CA THR A 123 72.79 -19.33 2.43
C THR A 123 74.17 -18.66 2.10
N PRO A 124 74.73 -17.74 2.91
CA PRO A 124 74.75 -16.26 2.73
C PRO A 124 76.17 -15.66 2.65
N VAL A 125 76.38 -14.44 2.11
CA VAL A 125 77.60 -13.63 2.39
C VAL A 125 77.28 -12.13 2.21
N GLY A 126 77.59 -11.30 3.22
CA GLY A 126 77.52 -9.83 3.16
C GLY A 126 78.77 -9.17 2.54
N PRO A 127 78.82 -7.83 2.50
CA PRO A 127 79.76 -7.20 3.41
C PRO A 127 79.23 -5.92 4.08
N ALA A 128 79.85 -5.61 5.21
CA ALA A 128 79.60 -4.49 6.09
C ALA A 128 80.29 -3.18 5.65
N GLY A 129 79.69 -2.07 6.07
CA GLY A 129 80.28 -0.74 6.23
C GLY A 129 79.16 0.29 6.46
N GLY A 130 79.10 1.14 7.47
CA GLY A 130 79.93 1.37 8.64
C GLY A 130 79.50 2.70 9.27
N ALA A 131 78.69 2.64 10.34
CA ALA A 131 78.41 3.64 11.40
C ALA A 131 77.77 5.02 11.04
N PRO A 132 77.31 5.84 12.01
CA PRO A 132 77.04 5.63 13.45
C PRO A 132 75.61 5.99 13.91
N ASN A 133 75.23 5.41 15.05
CA ASN A 133 74.10 5.82 15.89
C ASN A 133 74.27 7.27 16.40
N LYS A 134 73.20 8.07 16.36
CA LYS A 134 72.95 9.20 17.26
C LYS A 134 71.50 9.16 17.73
N ASP A 135 71.26 8.35 18.76
CA ASP A 135 70.26 8.71 19.76
C ASP A 135 70.83 9.86 20.60
N THR A 136 69.93 10.68 21.14
CA THR A 136 70.14 11.80 22.10
C THR A 136 70.73 13.11 21.57
N ASP A 137 69.83 14.03 21.19
CA ASP A 137 69.98 15.46 21.50
C ASP A 137 68.96 15.82 22.61
N PRO A 138 69.31 16.71 23.58
CA PRO A 138 68.48 17.06 24.73
C PRO A 138 67.32 17.98 24.34
N PRO A 139 66.18 17.96 25.09
CA PRO A 139 65.07 18.87 24.82
C PRO A 139 65.45 20.31 25.17
N LEU A 140 65.04 21.26 24.32
CA LEU A 140 65.12 22.70 24.59
C LEU A 140 64.45 23.04 25.94
N PRO A 141 65.04 23.92 26.76
CA PRO A 141 64.48 24.27 28.05
C PRO A 141 63.32 25.27 27.89
N GLY A 142 62.09 24.83 28.19
CA GLY A 142 60.95 25.74 28.35
C GLY A 142 59.59 25.33 27.74
N ALA A 143 59.42 24.14 27.17
CA ALA A 143 58.13 23.72 26.62
C ALA A 143 57.13 23.23 27.72
N PRO A 144 55.84 23.63 27.69
CA PRO A 144 54.83 23.13 28.62
C PRO A 144 54.62 21.60 28.47
N PRO A 145 54.18 20.90 29.53
CA PRO A 145 54.09 19.44 29.54
C PRO A 145 53.08 18.95 28.49
N GLN A 146 53.55 18.26 27.46
CA GLN A 146 52.67 17.63 26.48
C GLN A 146 51.91 16.44 27.09
N PRO A 147 50.60 16.29 26.80
CA PRO A 147 49.83 15.13 27.24
C PRO A 147 50.39 13.86 26.60
N ARG A 148 50.77 12.89 27.45
CA ARG A 148 51.22 11.57 27.02
C ARG A 148 50.09 10.88 26.24
N SER A 149 50.18 10.89 24.91
CA SER A 149 49.31 10.10 24.04
C SER A 149 49.65 8.60 24.15
N PRO A 150 48.67 7.71 23.96
CA PRO A 150 48.89 6.27 24.06
C PRO A 150 49.92 5.83 23.00
N ARG A 151 50.87 4.97 23.41
CA ARG A 151 51.90 4.42 22.52
C ARG A 151 51.22 3.59 21.42
N LEU A 152 50.98 4.19 20.24
CA LEU A 152 50.49 3.46 19.07
C LEU A 152 51.54 2.45 18.60
N ASP A 153 51.08 1.25 18.28
CA ASP A 153 51.90 0.16 17.76
C ASP A 153 52.56 0.57 16.42
N PRO A 154 53.77 0.07 16.07
CA PRO A 154 54.43 0.40 14.81
C PRO A 154 53.62 0.02 13.56
N THR A 155 52.67 -0.92 13.65
CA THR A 155 51.73 -1.23 12.56
C THR A 155 50.61 -0.18 12.45
N GLN A 156 50.03 0.24 13.58
CA GLN A 156 48.99 1.28 13.63
C GLN A 156 49.52 2.62 13.11
N ARG A 157 50.79 2.93 13.43
CA ARG A 157 51.47 4.11 12.88
C ARG A 157 51.61 4.03 11.36
N ARG A 158 51.95 2.87 10.80
CA ARG A 158 52.04 2.68 9.35
C ARG A 158 50.71 2.94 8.65
N VAL A 159 49.63 2.36 9.17
CA VAL A 159 48.28 2.55 8.60
C VAL A 159 47.86 4.02 8.63
N LEU A 160 48.13 4.74 9.72
CA LEU A 160 47.82 6.16 9.81
C LEU A 160 48.68 7.03 8.88
N ASN A 161 49.97 6.73 8.75
CA ASN A 161 50.86 7.41 7.80
C ASN A 161 50.37 7.18 6.35
N ASP A 162 49.88 5.97 6.02
CA ASP A 162 49.34 5.65 4.70
C ASP A 162 48.01 6.39 4.41
N ILE A 163 47.13 6.52 5.42
CA ILE A 163 45.90 7.31 5.31
C ILE A 163 46.21 8.79 5.07
N VAL A 164 47.18 9.35 5.81
CA VAL A 164 47.62 10.74 5.64
C VAL A 164 48.29 10.94 4.27
N MET A 165 49.12 9.98 3.84
CA MET A 165 49.74 9.99 2.51
C MET A 165 48.70 10.04 1.39
N ARG A 166 47.65 9.22 1.50
CA ARG A 166 46.57 9.17 0.51
C ARG A 166 45.79 10.48 0.46
N TYR A 167 45.52 11.08 1.62
CA TYR A 167 44.92 12.41 1.69
C TYR A 167 45.80 13.47 0.98
N LEU A 168 47.11 13.50 1.24
CA LEU A 168 48.03 14.45 0.61
C LEU A 168 48.06 14.30 -0.92
N LEU A 169 48.09 13.06 -1.42
CA LEU A 169 48.07 12.78 -2.85
C LEU A 169 46.73 13.15 -3.52
N ASP A 170 45.60 12.86 -2.87
CA ASP A 170 44.27 13.18 -3.37
C ASP A 170 44.05 14.70 -3.45
N GLN A 171 44.65 15.47 -2.53
CA GLN A 171 44.58 16.94 -2.53
C GLN A 171 45.61 17.63 -3.44
N GLY A 172 46.57 16.86 -3.97
CA GLY A 172 47.60 17.34 -4.89
C GLY A 172 48.92 17.79 -4.25
N TYR A 173 49.11 17.58 -2.94
CA TYR A 173 50.32 17.93 -2.18
C TYR A 173 51.42 16.88 -2.36
N ARG A 174 52.07 16.87 -3.52
CA ARG A 174 53.01 15.81 -3.94
C ARG A 174 54.39 15.96 -3.32
N VAL A 175 54.82 17.18 -3.06
CA VAL A 175 56.13 17.43 -2.41
C VAL A 175 56.05 17.03 -0.95
N THR A 176 54.99 17.46 -0.27
CA THR A 176 54.69 17.10 1.13
C THR A 176 54.53 15.59 1.31
N ALA A 177 53.91 14.90 0.35
CA ALA A 177 53.82 13.44 0.34
C ALA A 177 55.22 12.78 0.25
N GLY A 178 56.12 13.35 -0.56
CA GLY A 178 57.50 12.88 -0.70
C GLY A 178 58.31 12.99 0.59
N THR A 179 58.12 14.05 1.36
CA THR A 179 58.85 14.28 2.62
C THR A 179 58.26 13.56 3.80
N LEU A 180 56.94 13.37 3.87
CA LEU A 180 56.34 12.44 4.83
C LEU A 180 56.95 11.04 4.69
N ARG A 181 57.22 10.60 3.45
CA ARG A 181 57.84 9.31 3.17
C ARG A 181 59.31 9.24 3.60
N ALA A 182 60.06 10.33 3.44
CA ALA A 182 61.45 10.42 3.86
C ALA A 182 61.59 10.52 5.39
N GLU A 183 60.77 11.35 6.04
CA GLU A 183 60.78 11.62 7.48
C GLU A 183 60.22 10.44 8.30
N ALA A 184 59.31 9.64 7.74
CA ALA A 184 58.79 8.43 8.38
C ALA A 184 59.76 7.24 8.41
N GLY A 185 60.87 7.29 7.65
CA GLY A 185 61.95 6.29 7.63
C GLY A 185 61.57 4.92 7.03
N SER A 186 62.17 4.54 5.89
CA SER A 186 62.30 3.21 5.25
C SER A 186 61.29 2.07 5.50
N GLY A 187 60.03 2.36 5.86
CA GLY A 187 58.98 1.38 6.11
C GLY A 187 57.80 1.42 5.13
N VAL A 188 57.85 2.36 4.16
CA VAL A 188 56.86 2.46 3.09
C VAL A 188 57.45 1.81 1.83
N PRO A 189 57.08 0.56 1.48
CA PRO A 189 57.57 -0.06 0.26
C PRO A 189 57.21 0.80 -0.96
N PRO A 190 57.98 0.71 -2.06
CA PRO A 190 57.61 1.38 -3.30
C PRO A 190 56.20 0.93 -3.70
N LEU A 191 55.41 1.87 -4.21
CA LEU A 191 54.20 1.57 -4.98
C LEU A 191 54.65 0.70 -6.17
N GLN A 192 54.75 -0.61 -5.95
CA GLN A 192 54.67 -1.56 -7.03
C GLN A 192 53.26 -1.40 -7.58
N THR A 193 53.22 -0.99 -8.83
CA THR A 193 52.08 -1.00 -9.74
C THR A 193 51.38 -2.36 -9.68
N ALA A 194 50.45 -2.52 -8.75
CA ALA A 194 49.54 -3.65 -8.73
C ALA A 194 48.36 -3.33 -9.65
N ALA A 195 48.19 -4.15 -10.68
CA ALA A 195 47.05 -4.12 -11.58
C ALA A 195 45.71 -4.13 -10.79
N PRO A 196 44.64 -3.53 -11.33
CA PRO A 196 43.34 -3.51 -10.65
C PRO A 196 42.81 -4.93 -10.54
N GLY A 197 42.75 -5.48 -9.32
CA GLY A 197 42.08 -6.77 -9.10
C GLY A 197 42.55 -7.65 -7.95
N THR A 198 43.58 -7.30 -7.17
CA THR A 198 43.97 -8.13 -6.02
C THR A 198 44.44 -7.28 -4.84
N LEU A 199 43.50 -6.72 -4.10
CA LEU A 199 43.76 -6.40 -2.68
C LEU A 199 43.88 -7.72 -1.93
N ALA A 200 44.96 -7.89 -1.16
CA ALA A 200 44.94 -8.81 -0.03
C ALA A 200 43.73 -8.45 0.85
N PRO A 201 42.95 -9.44 1.33
CA PRO A 201 41.70 -9.16 2.04
C PRO A 201 42.01 -8.34 3.29
N GLU A 202 41.42 -7.15 3.38
CA GLU A 202 41.29 -6.45 4.66
C GLU A 202 40.68 -7.42 5.68
N PRO A 203 41.09 -7.37 6.96
CA PRO A 203 40.41 -8.14 7.99
C PRO A 203 38.90 -7.82 7.93
N PRO A 204 38.01 -8.83 7.87
CA PRO A 204 36.59 -8.64 7.56
C PRO A 204 35.86 -7.70 8.53
N ALA A 205 36.40 -7.53 9.74
CA ALA A 205 35.91 -6.59 10.73
C ALA A 205 36.12 -5.11 10.33
N LEU A 206 37.22 -4.77 9.64
CA LEU A 206 37.53 -3.40 9.26
C LEU A 206 36.73 -2.98 8.01
N ALA A 207 36.59 -3.89 7.03
CA ALA A 207 35.73 -3.68 5.87
C ALA A 207 34.26 -3.49 6.29
N ALA A 208 33.77 -4.32 7.23
CA ALA A 208 32.42 -4.16 7.79
C ALA A 208 32.23 -2.83 8.54
N CYS A 209 33.26 -2.32 9.21
CA CYS A 209 33.21 -1.01 9.86
C CYS A 209 33.23 0.15 8.84
N HIS A 210 34.01 0.05 7.76
CA HIS A 210 34.00 1.05 6.69
C HIS A 210 32.67 1.07 5.93
N ASP A 211 32.10 -0.10 5.65
CA ASP A 211 30.77 -0.22 5.04
C ASP A 211 29.68 0.34 5.95
N ALA A 212 29.75 0.08 7.26
CA ALA A 212 28.80 0.63 8.23
C ALA A 212 28.90 2.15 8.35
N VAL A 213 30.10 2.73 8.30
CA VAL A 213 30.30 4.18 8.35
C VAL A 213 29.83 4.85 7.06
N ALA A 214 30.04 4.23 5.89
CA ALA A 214 29.51 4.70 4.62
C ALA A 214 27.97 4.68 4.60
N GLN A 215 27.36 3.58 5.07
CA GLN A 215 25.90 3.48 5.18
C GLN A 215 25.30 4.51 6.14
N LEU A 216 26.01 4.86 7.22
CA LEU A 216 25.58 5.91 8.16
C LEU A 216 25.69 7.32 7.54
N ALA A 217 26.68 7.56 6.69
CA ALA A 217 26.81 8.82 5.96
C ALA A 217 25.69 8.99 4.93
N ASP A 218 25.40 7.94 4.17
CA ASP A 218 24.30 7.91 3.19
C ASP A 218 22.94 8.11 3.87
N ALA A 219 22.69 7.39 4.98
CA ALA A 219 21.46 7.55 5.76
C ALA A 219 21.29 8.98 6.32
N ARG A 220 22.39 9.65 6.70
CA ARG A 220 22.35 11.05 7.16
C ARG A 220 22.02 12.02 6.04
N ALA A 221 22.50 11.77 4.82
CA ALA A 221 22.17 12.58 3.65
C ALA A 221 20.68 12.42 3.26
N GLU A 222 20.16 11.19 3.31
CA GLU A 222 18.73 10.92 3.08
C GLU A 222 17.84 11.57 4.15
N LEU A 223 18.28 11.57 5.42
CA LEU A 223 17.55 12.23 6.50
C LEU A 223 17.47 13.76 6.31
N ALA A 224 18.53 14.38 5.80
CA ALA A 224 18.53 15.81 5.48
C ALA A 224 17.57 16.13 4.32
N ALA A 225 17.58 15.32 3.26
CA ALA A 225 16.68 15.49 2.11
C ALA A 225 15.20 15.31 2.50
N THR A 226 14.90 14.35 3.38
CA THR A 226 13.53 14.13 3.87
C THR A 226 13.07 15.25 4.82
N ALA A 227 13.96 15.85 5.61
CA ALA A 227 13.65 17.02 6.42
C ALA A 227 13.28 18.25 5.56
N ASP A 228 13.99 18.46 4.46
CA ASP A 228 13.68 19.53 3.51
C ASP A 228 12.33 19.29 2.80
N ALA A 229 12.07 18.04 2.39
CA ALA A 229 10.77 17.64 1.83
C ALA A 229 9.62 17.85 2.83
N LEU A 230 9.82 17.53 4.11
CA LEU A 230 8.83 17.78 5.16
C LEU A 230 8.59 19.29 5.38
N GLY A 231 9.64 20.11 5.28
CA GLY A 231 9.55 21.57 5.33
C GLY A 231 8.66 22.12 4.21
N THR A 232 8.89 21.68 2.97
CA THR A 232 8.05 22.08 1.81
C THR A 232 6.59 21.63 1.93
N ALA A 233 6.35 20.40 2.40
CA ALA A 233 4.99 19.90 2.62
C ALA A 233 4.23 20.69 3.70
N ARG A 234 4.92 21.18 4.74
CA ARG A 234 4.30 22.04 5.77
C ARG A 234 3.83 23.38 5.23
N VAL A 235 4.58 23.98 4.31
CA VAL A 235 4.19 25.23 3.64
C VAL A 235 2.96 24.99 2.76
N GLN A 236 2.95 23.93 1.95
CA GLN A 236 1.79 23.58 1.12
C GLN A 236 0.53 23.29 1.94
N LEU A 237 0.67 22.65 3.10
CA LEU A 237 -0.46 22.41 4.01
C LEU A 237 -1.02 23.72 4.61
N ALA A 238 -0.18 24.73 4.84
CA ALA A 238 -0.63 26.04 5.29
C ALA A 238 -1.44 26.75 4.21
N ASP A 239 -0.98 26.70 2.95
CA ASP A 239 -1.68 27.29 1.80
C ASP A 239 -3.06 26.65 1.59
N VAL A 240 -3.14 25.31 1.73
CA VAL A 240 -4.42 24.58 1.61
C VAL A 240 -5.39 24.95 2.73
N ARG A 241 -4.90 25.13 3.97
CA ARG A 241 -5.75 25.57 5.11
C ARG A 241 -6.28 26.99 4.93
N GLU A 242 -5.48 27.88 4.33
CA GLU A 242 -5.92 29.23 4.02
C GLU A 242 -7.00 29.23 2.92
N ALA A 243 -6.82 28.41 1.87
CA ALA A 243 -7.83 28.22 0.83
C ALA A 243 -9.13 27.60 1.37
N GLU A 244 -9.05 26.65 2.31
CA GLU A 244 -10.21 26.06 2.98
C GLU A 244 -10.97 27.12 3.81
N ALA A 245 -10.26 27.94 4.58
CA ALA A 245 -10.86 29.02 5.35
C ALA A 245 -11.53 30.08 4.45
N GLU A 246 -10.95 30.38 3.28
CA GLU A 246 -11.58 31.28 2.30
C GLU A 246 -12.85 30.66 1.68
N ALA A 247 -12.82 29.36 1.36
CA ALA A 247 -13.99 28.63 0.87
C ALA A 247 -15.13 28.58 1.90
N GLN A 248 -14.81 28.39 3.19
CA GLN A 248 -15.78 28.42 4.29
C GLN A 248 -16.46 29.80 4.41
N ARG A 249 -15.69 30.90 4.34
CA ARG A 249 -16.27 32.27 4.34
C ARG A 249 -17.19 32.50 3.14
N ARG A 250 -16.85 31.99 1.95
CA ARG A 250 -17.73 32.07 0.76
C ARG A 250 -19.03 31.31 0.98
N LEU A 251 -18.96 30.15 1.63
CA LEU A 251 -20.14 29.31 1.93
C LEU A 251 -21.06 29.97 2.97
N GLU A 252 -20.50 30.60 4.01
CA GLU A 252 -21.23 31.40 5.00
C GLU A 252 -21.93 32.60 4.34
N SER A 253 -21.23 33.36 3.49
CA SER A 253 -21.82 34.47 2.74
C SER A 253 -22.95 34.02 1.83
N ALA A 254 -22.82 32.87 1.16
CA ALA A 254 -23.86 32.30 0.32
C ALA A 254 -25.07 31.82 1.13
N ALA A 255 -24.85 31.28 2.34
CA ALA A 255 -25.91 30.90 3.26
C ALA A 255 -26.71 32.11 3.76
N GLU A 256 -26.03 33.20 4.12
CA GLU A 256 -26.70 34.47 4.48
C GLU A 256 -27.55 35.03 3.33
N GLU A 257 -27.03 34.98 2.10
CA GLU A 257 -27.76 35.42 0.91
C GLU A 257 -28.96 34.50 0.62
N GLY A 258 -28.81 33.19 0.80
CA GLY A 258 -29.91 32.21 0.76
C GLY A 258 -31.00 32.51 1.78
N HIS A 259 -30.64 32.83 3.03
CA HIS A 259 -31.60 33.24 4.06
C HIS A 259 -32.33 34.54 3.70
N ARG A 260 -31.64 35.53 3.12
CA ARG A 260 -32.28 36.78 2.64
C ARG A 260 -33.28 36.50 1.52
N LEU A 261 -32.91 35.67 0.55
CA LEU A 261 -33.78 35.30 -0.56
C LEU A 261 -35.01 34.52 -0.08
N GLN A 262 -34.83 33.60 0.88
CA GLN A 262 -35.93 32.87 1.49
C GLN A 262 -36.92 33.80 2.21
N ALA A 263 -36.43 34.77 2.98
CA ALA A 263 -37.28 35.76 3.65
C ALA A 263 -38.07 36.64 2.65
N ALA A 264 -37.45 37.01 1.52
CA ALA A 264 -38.14 37.74 0.45
C ALA A 264 -39.24 36.89 -0.21
N LEU A 265 -39.00 35.58 -0.36
CA LEU A 265 -39.95 34.63 -0.93
C LEU A 265 -41.15 34.42 0.01
N ASP A 266 -40.90 34.30 1.32
CA ASP A 266 -41.95 34.19 2.33
C ASP A 266 -42.81 35.46 2.41
N PHE A 267 -42.21 36.64 2.25
CA PHE A 267 -42.91 37.92 2.18
C PHE A 267 -43.86 37.99 0.97
N GLU A 268 -43.38 37.64 -0.22
CA GLU A 268 -44.20 37.63 -1.43
C GLU A 268 -45.31 36.55 -1.36
N ALA A 269 -45.03 35.38 -0.79
CA ALA A 269 -46.04 34.35 -0.54
C ALA A 269 -47.16 34.86 0.38
N SER A 270 -46.83 35.71 1.37
CA SER A 270 -47.84 36.33 2.23
C SER A 270 -48.71 37.34 1.49
N ARG A 271 -48.15 38.10 0.55
CA ARG A 271 -48.91 39.04 -0.29
C ARG A 271 -49.88 38.33 -1.22
N VAL A 272 -49.49 37.18 -1.77
CA VAL A 272 -50.36 36.35 -2.61
C VAL A 272 -51.56 35.86 -1.80
N ARG A 273 -51.34 35.34 -0.58
CA ARG A 273 -52.44 34.91 0.32
C ARG A 273 -53.42 36.04 0.63
N ASP A 274 -52.91 37.23 0.93
CA ASP A 274 -53.75 38.42 1.22
C ASP A 274 -54.59 38.85 0.00
N LEU A 275 -54.03 38.74 -1.22
CA LEU A 275 -54.76 38.99 -2.46
C LEU A 275 -55.84 37.93 -2.74
N GLU A 276 -55.57 36.66 -2.45
CA GLU A 276 -56.52 35.56 -2.59
C GLU A 276 -57.71 35.72 -1.63
N GLU A 277 -57.47 36.10 -0.37
CA GLU A 277 -58.53 36.38 0.60
C GLU A 277 -59.42 37.56 0.18
N ARG A 278 -58.82 38.63 -0.39
CA ARG A 278 -59.56 39.79 -0.90
C ARG A 278 -60.38 39.46 -2.15
N LEU A 279 -59.93 38.54 -2.98
CA LEU A 279 -60.69 38.04 -4.13
C LEU A 279 -61.86 37.16 -3.69
N ALA A 280 -61.66 36.32 -2.67
CA ALA A 280 -62.72 35.50 -2.09
C ALA A 280 -63.84 36.34 -1.45
N GLN A 281 -63.51 37.44 -0.76
CA GLN A 281 -64.50 38.36 -0.18
C GLN A 281 -65.32 39.14 -1.22
N LYS A 282 -64.80 39.32 -2.43
CA LYS A 282 -65.46 40.09 -3.51
C LYS A 282 -66.45 39.25 -4.34
N GLY A 283 -66.38 37.92 -4.26
CA GLY A 283 -67.25 36.99 -5.00
C GLY A 283 -68.56 36.62 -4.31
N GLY A 284 -68.79 37.05 -3.07
CA GLY A 284 -69.91 36.60 -2.25
C GLY A 284 -71.22 37.41 -2.32
N ASN A 285 -71.32 38.47 -3.15
CA ASN A 285 -72.42 39.44 -3.02
C ASN A 285 -73.13 39.77 -4.36
N GLY A 286 -73.70 38.76 -5.03
CA GLY A 286 -74.61 39.02 -6.13
C GLY A 286 -75.16 37.77 -6.82
N ALA A 287 -76.31 37.26 -6.34
CA ALA A 287 -77.28 36.56 -7.17
C ALA A 287 -78.61 36.40 -6.40
N GLY A 288 -79.62 37.16 -6.81
CA GLY A 288 -81.01 36.97 -6.45
C GLY A 288 -81.88 37.05 -7.71
N ASP A 289 -82.72 36.01 -7.84
CA ASP A 289 -84.09 35.97 -8.37
C ASP A 289 -84.45 35.82 -9.87
N GLU A 290 -85.51 35.00 -10.00
CA GLU A 290 -86.56 34.86 -11.05
C GLU A 290 -86.23 34.11 -12.35
N GLU A 291 -87.12 33.30 -12.95
CA GLU A 291 -88.34 32.56 -12.58
C GLU A 291 -88.70 31.67 -13.81
N ALA A 292 -89.53 30.65 -13.65
CA ALA A 292 -89.88 29.66 -14.68
C ALA A 292 -91.06 30.09 -15.60
N GLY A 293 -91.14 29.56 -16.83
CA GLY A 293 -92.30 29.70 -17.71
C GLY A 293 -92.31 28.80 -18.96
N ASP A 294 -93.45 28.14 -19.18
CA ASP A 294 -93.80 27.04 -20.10
C ASP A 294 -93.74 27.30 -21.63
N GLY A 295 -93.75 26.23 -22.44
CA GLY A 295 -94.27 26.29 -23.83
C GLY A 295 -93.80 25.18 -24.80
N TRP A 296 -94.76 24.52 -25.45
CA TRP A 296 -94.68 23.31 -26.29
C TRP A 296 -93.94 23.44 -27.64
N GLY A 297 -93.52 22.30 -28.23
CA GLY A 297 -93.37 22.16 -29.70
C GLY A 297 -92.58 20.95 -30.20
N LYS A 298 -93.26 19.96 -30.80
CA LYS A 298 -92.66 18.97 -31.71
C LYS A 298 -92.12 19.67 -32.94
N GLY A 299 -90.88 19.40 -33.35
CA GLY A 299 -90.45 19.67 -34.73
C GLY A 299 -88.94 19.80 -34.94
N GLN A 300 -88.41 18.87 -35.74
CA GLN A 300 -87.14 18.91 -36.48
C GLN A 300 -85.83 18.65 -35.72
N ARG A 301 -85.13 17.61 -36.21
CA ARG A 301 -83.71 17.33 -36.01
C ARG A 301 -82.87 18.55 -36.38
N GLY A 302 -82.56 19.39 -35.41
CA GLY A 302 -81.38 20.24 -35.42
C GLY A 302 -80.30 19.56 -34.58
N SER A 303 -79.07 19.50 -35.09
CA SER A 303 -77.89 19.07 -34.32
C SER A 303 -77.91 19.72 -32.94
N SER A 304 -77.81 18.90 -31.88
CA SER A 304 -77.79 19.36 -30.50
C SER A 304 -76.79 20.52 -30.32
N PRO A 305 -77.11 21.56 -29.51
CA PRO A 305 -76.17 22.66 -29.22
C PRO A 305 -74.84 22.17 -28.64
N ALA A 306 -74.80 20.98 -28.03
CA ALA A 306 -73.56 20.33 -27.59
C ALA A 306 -72.68 19.81 -28.73
N ALA A 307 -73.27 19.43 -29.87
CA ALA A 307 -72.51 18.99 -31.06
C ALA A 307 -71.92 20.19 -31.82
N LEU A 308 -72.64 21.33 -31.85
CA LEU A 308 -72.13 22.60 -32.38
C LEU A 308 -71.03 23.19 -31.48
N SER A 309 -71.16 23.11 -30.15
CA SER A 309 -70.10 23.56 -29.24
C SER A 309 -68.85 22.66 -29.30
N ALA A 310 -69.01 21.34 -29.47
CA ALA A 310 -67.89 20.42 -29.66
C ALA A 310 -67.17 20.63 -31.01
N ALA A 311 -67.91 20.97 -32.07
CA ALA A 311 -67.33 21.31 -33.36
C ALA A 311 -66.58 22.65 -33.31
N ALA A 312 -67.14 23.67 -32.66
CA ALA A 312 -66.49 24.96 -32.44
C ALA A 312 -65.23 24.83 -31.56
N ALA A 313 -65.29 24.02 -30.49
CA ALA A 313 -64.13 23.74 -29.65
C ALA A 313 -63.02 23.00 -30.40
N ARG A 314 -63.35 22.10 -31.33
CA ARG A 314 -62.36 21.45 -32.21
C ARG A 314 -61.70 22.44 -33.16
N SER A 315 -62.48 23.31 -33.82
CA SER A 315 -61.93 24.37 -34.69
C SER A 315 -60.94 25.26 -33.94
N ALA A 316 -61.32 25.68 -32.72
CA ALA A 316 -60.44 26.49 -31.87
C ALA A 316 -59.17 25.75 -31.45
N LEU A 317 -59.25 24.44 -31.12
CA LEU A 317 -58.08 23.63 -30.81
C LEU A 317 -57.14 23.48 -32.03
N ASP A 318 -57.69 23.26 -33.23
CA ASP A 318 -56.93 23.16 -34.48
C ASP A 318 -56.21 24.49 -34.79
N GLU A 319 -56.91 25.63 -34.65
CA GLU A 319 -56.36 26.97 -34.88
C GLU A 319 -55.24 27.32 -33.90
N VAL A 320 -55.44 27.03 -32.60
CA VAL A 320 -54.41 27.27 -31.57
C VAL A 320 -53.22 26.33 -31.77
N ALA A 321 -53.45 25.05 -32.09
CA ALA A 321 -52.38 24.09 -32.35
C ALA A 321 -51.55 24.44 -33.59
N ALA A 322 -52.17 25.04 -34.62
CA ALA A 322 -51.45 25.55 -35.80
C ALA A 322 -50.67 26.84 -35.50
N SER A 323 -51.26 27.75 -34.72
CA SER A 323 -50.70 29.09 -34.51
C SER A 323 -49.61 29.12 -33.44
N LEU A 324 -49.74 28.35 -32.36
CA LEU A 324 -48.85 28.42 -31.20
C LEU A 324 -47.39 28.09 -31.55
N PRO A 325 -47.05 27.00 -32.28
CA PRO A 325 -45.67 26.71 -32.68
C PRO A 325 -45.06 27.79 -33.58
N ALA A 326 -45.86 28.47 -34.39
CA ALA A 326 -45.41 29.54 -35.27
C ALA A 326 -45.11 30.84 -34.49
N LEU A 327 -45.83 31.10 -33.39
CA LEU A 327 -45.62 32.28 -32.55
C LEU A 327 -44.43 32.12 -31.61
N LEU A 328 -44.17 30.91 -31.11
CA LEU A 328 -43.13 30.64 -30.11
C LEU A 328 -41.71 31.11 -30.47
N PRO A 329 -41.22 30.98 -31.71
CA PRO A 329 -39.93 31.53 -32.12
C PRO A 329 -39.81 33.04 -31.89
N HIS A 330 -40.91 33.78 -31.96
CA HIS A 330 -40.98 35.23 -31.81
C HIS A 330 -41.22 35.69 -30.35
N VAL A 331 -41.49 34.76 -29.44
CA VAL A 331 -41.58 35.05 -28.00
C VAL A 331 -40.18 35.07 -27.39
N LEU A 332 -39.92 36.08 -26.54
CA LEU A 332 -38.67 36.18 -25.78
C LEU A 332 -38.39 34.88 -25.02
N ILE A 333 -37.15 34.40 -25.05
CA ILE A 333 -36.77 33.07 -24.52
C ILE A 333 -37.18 32.91 -23.05
N ASN A 334 -37.01 33.94 -22.23
CA ASN A 334 -37.38 33.97 -20.81
C ASN A 334 -38.91 33.95 -20.57
N ARG A 335 -39.72 34.28 -21.58
CA ARG A 335 -41.19 34.28 -21.51
C ARG A 335 -41.81 33.06 -22.17
N ARG A 336 -41.04 32.24 -22.90
CA ARG A 336 -41.54 31.02 -23.55
C ARG A 336 -42.16 30.03 -22.58
N GLN A 337 -41.73 30.02 -21.31
CA GLN A 337 -42.31 29.20 -20.26
C GLN A 337 -43.83 29.44 -20.03
N GLU A 338 -44.34 30.63 -20.36
CA GLU A 338 -45.77 30.93 -20.26
C GLU A 338 -46.63 30.10 -21.23
N ALA A 339 -46.02 29.50 -22.26
CA ALA A 339 -46.71 28.62 -23.21
C ALA A 339 -46.86 27.18 -22.71
N VAL A 340 -46.18 26.78 -21.62
CA VAL A 340 -46.19 25.40 -21.10
C VAL A 340 -47.60 24.90 -20.78
N PRO A 341 -48.48 25.67 -20.09
CA PRO A 341 -49.85 25.23 -19.82
C PRO A 341 -50.67 24.98 -21.09
N LEU A 342 -50.49 25.82 -22.11
CA LEU A 342 -51.19 25.70 -23.40
C LEU A 342 -50.72 24.48 -24.18
N LEU A 343 -49.39 24.26 -24.24
CA LEU A 343 -48.81 23.08 -24.88
C LEU A 343 -49.25 21.78 -24.17
N LEU A 344 -49.31 21.78 -22.84
CA LEU A 344 -49.81 20.65 -22.06
C LEU A 344 -51.29 20.38 -22.34
N ALA A 345 -52.14 21.41 -22.39
CA ALA A 345 -53.56 21.25 -22.69
C ALA A 345 -53.78 20.67 -24.10
N LEU A 346 -53.09 21.20 -25.10
CA LEU A 346 -53.17 20.69 -26.47
C LEU A 346 -52.62 19.26 -26.60
N ALA A 347 -51.49 18.96 -25.97
CA ALA A 347 -50.92 17.61 -25.95
C ALA A 347 -51.83 16.59 -25.25
N ARG A 348 -52.71 17.03 -24.33
CA ARG A 348 -53.67 16.15 -23.65
C ARG A 348 -54.94 15.92 -24.46
N GLU A 349 -55.56 17.01 -24.90
CA GLU A 349 -56.97 17.03 -25.34
C GLU A 349 -57.17 16.98 -26.86
N HIS A 350 -56.13 17.26 -27.66
CA HIS A 350 -56.29 17.37 -29.12
C HIS A 350 -56.70 16.03 -29.76
N PRO A 351 -57.68 15.98 -30.68
CA PRO A 351 -58.19 14.72 -31.22
C PRO A 351 -57.17 13.95 -32.08
N GLN A 352 -56.30 14.66 -32.81
CA GLN A 352 -55.32 14.06 -33.73
C GLN A 352 -54.01 13.71 -33.04
N LEU A 353 -53.52 12.47 -33.25
CA LEU A 353 -52.28 11.97 -32.66
C LEU A 353 -51.05 12.77 -33.08
N GLU A 354 -50.91 13.05 -34.38
CA GLU A 354 -49.76 13.78 -34.93
C GLU A 354 -49.60 15.16 -34.28
N THR A 355 -50.71 15.89 -34.11
CA THR A 355 -50.69 17.18 -33.45
C THR A 355 -50.32 17.06 -31.97
N ARG A 356 -50.82 16.05 -31.25
CA ARG A 356 -50.44 15.83 -29.84
C ARG A 356 -48.96 15.52 -29.70
N SER A 357 -48.42 14.65 -30.57
CA SER A 357 -46.99 14.35 -30.64
C SER A 357 -46.16 15.59 -30.97
N ALA A 358 -46.62 16.42 -31.90
CA ALA A 358 -45.98 17.69 -32.24
C ALA A 358 -46.00 18.68 -31.05
N MET A 359 -47.08 18.76 -30.29
CA MET A 359 -47.15 19.60 -29.09
C MET A 359 -46.26 19.08 -27.96
N ALA A 360 -46.18 17.76 -27.75
CA ALA A 360 -45.26 17.15 -26.80
C ALA A 360 -43.79 17.42 -27.20
N ALA A 361 -43.47 17.30 -28.48
CA ALA A 361 -42.15 17.64 -29.02
C ALA A 361 -41.86 19.15 -28.90
N CYS A 362 -42.85 20.02 -29.11
CA CYS A 362 -42.73 21.47 -28.96
C CYS A 362 -42.51 21.87 -27.49
N LEU A 363 -43.26 21.26 -26.56
CA LEU A 363 -43.05 21.40 -25.12
C LEU A 363 -41.62 21.03 -24.75
N PHE A 364 -41.14 19.88 -25.24
CA PHE A 364 -39.79 19.44 -24.96
C PHE A 364 -38.77 20.41 -25.56
N ASN A 365 -38.93 20.86 -26.81
CA ASN A 365 -38.00 21.75 -27.54
C ASN A 365 -38.20 23.25 -27.26
N LEU A 366 -39.02 23.62 -26.28
CA LEU A 366 -39.44 25.00 -26.03
C LEU A 366 -38.25 25.97 -25.82
N ILE A 367 -37.22 25.48 -25.14
CA ILE A 367 -36.00 26.21 -24.82
C ILE A 367 -34.81 25.43 -25.36
N LYS A 368 -33.99 26.06 -26.22
CA LYS A 368 -32.87 25.40 -26.90
C LYS A 368 -31.75 24.98 -25.95
N LYS A 369 -31.47 25.80 -24.92
CA LYS A 369 -30.48 25.55 -23.86
C LYS A 369 -31.10 25.85 -22.49
N PRO A 370 -31.84 24.90 -21.89
CA PRO A 370 -32.55 25.13 -20.64
C PRO A 370 -31.59 25.17 -19.44
N SER A 371 -31.76 26.17 -18.56
CA SER A 371 -31.14 26.21 -17.22
C SER A 371 -31.61 25.05 -16.34
N ALA A 372 -30.96 24.81 -15.19
CA ALA A 372 -31.39 23.77 -14.25
C ALA A 372 -32.87 23.93 -13.82
N GLU A 373 -33.28 25.14 -13.43
CA GLU A 373 -34.69 25.46 -13.10
C GLU A 373 -35.64 25.22 -14.27
N GLN A 374 -35.22 25.59 -15.48
CA GLN A 374 -36.03 25.38 -16.69
C GLN A 374 -36.13 23.89 -17.03
N ARG A 375 -35.09 23.09 -16.81
CA ARG A 375 -35.15 21.64 -16.98
C ARG A 375 -36.11 21.02 -15.98
N GLU A 376 -36.02 21.39 -14.71
CA GLU A 376 -36.95 20.91 -13.67
C GLU A 376 -38.41 21.23 -14.03
N MET A 377 -38.68 22.46 -14.49
CA MET A 377 -40.00 22.88 -14.96
C MET A 377 -40.50 22.03 -16.14
N LEU A 378 -39.62 21.78 -17.14
CA LEU A 378 -39.94 20.97 -18.32
C LEU A 378 -40.15 19.48 -17.96
N VAL A 379 -39.30 18.92 -17.10
CA VAL A 379 -39.48 17.55 -16.56
C VAL A 379 -40.81 17.44 -15.82
N GLY A 380 -41.12 18.40 -14.95
CA GLY A 380 -42.39 18.46 -14.23
C GLY A 380 -43.59 18.55 -15.19
N ALA A 381 -43.46 19.28 -16.30
CA ALA A 381 -44.48 19.30 -17.35
C ALA A 381 -44.65 17.93 -18.02
N CYS A 382 -43.55 17.25 -18.36
CA CYS A 382 -43.58 15.89 -18.91
C CYS A 382 -44.23 14.89 -17.95
N VAL A 383 -43.92 14.97 -16.65
CA VAL A 383 -44.55 14.12 -15.61
C VAL A 383 -46.06 14.39 -15.54
N ARG A 384 -46.48 15.66 -15.48
CA ARG A 384 -47.92 16.02 -15.48
C ARG A 384 -48.65 15.52 -16.72
N LEU A 385 -48.02 15.58 -17.89
CA LEU A 385 -48.58 15.05 -19.12
C LEU A 385 -48.71 13.52 -19.02
N ALA A 386 -47.64 12.83 -18.63
CA ALA A 386 -47.61 11.37 -18.51
C ALA A 386 -48.62 10.82 -17.49
N SER A 387 -48.82 11.52 -16.37
CA SER A 387 -49.81 11.15 -15.36
C SER A 387 -51.26 11.37 -15.82
N ALA A 388 -51.49 12.22 -16.82
CA ALA A 388 -52.82 12.56 -17.31
C ALA A 388 -53.26 11.74 -18.54
N VAL A 389 -52.35 10.95 -19.14
CA VAL A 389 -52.61 10.19 -20.37
C VAL A 389 -52.37 8.69 -20.14
N SER A 390 -52.88 7.85 -21.04
CA SER A 390 -52.68 6.40 -20.92
C SER A 390 -51.22 5.99 -21.18
N PRO A 391 -50.75 4.86 -20.61
CA PRO A 391 -49.40 4.34 -20.83
C PRO A 391 -49.02 4.17 -22.31
N THR A 392 -49.98 3.79 -23.16
CA THR A 392 -49.80 3.67 -24.61
C THR A 392 -49.54 5.03 -25.27
N ARG A 393 -50.15 6.10 -24.79
CA ARG A 393 -49.90 7.46 -25.29
C ARG A 393 -48.52 7.96 -24.85
N VAL A 394 -48.08 7.65 -23.63
CA VAL A 394 -46.70 7.95 -23.20
C VAL A 394 -45.68 7.27 -24.13
N GLN A 395 -45.94 6.02 -24.51
CA GLN A 395 -45.10 5.26 -25.44
C GLN A 395 -45.05 5.85 -26.85
N LEU A 396 -46.20 6.27 -27.41
CA LEU A 396 -46.28 6.70 -28.80
C LEU A 396 -46.01 8.19 -29.02
N GLU A 397 -46.28 9.04 -28.02
CA GLU A 397 -46.26 10.50 -28.16
C GLU A 397 -45.06 11.12 -27.41
N LEU A 398 -44.79 10.69 -26.16
CA LEU A 398 -43.78 11.33 -25.30
C LEU A 398 -42.39 10.70 -25.46
N LEU A 399 -42.30 9.37 -25.48
CA LEU A 399 -41.01 8.68 -25.54
C LEU A 399 -40.22 8.98 -26.84
N PRO A 400 -40.83 9.01 -28.04
CA PRO A 400 -40.10 9.39 -29.25
C PRO A 400 -39.54 10.82 -29.18
N ALA A 401 -40.28 11.74 -28.55
CA ALA A 401 -39.81 13.11 -28.34
C ALA A 401 -38.59 13.16 -27.40
N LEU A 402 -38.56 12.33 -26.35
CA LEU A 402 -37.39 12.19 -25.47
C LEU A 402 -36.19 11.62 -26.22
N CYS A 403 -36.36 10.51 -26.93
CA CYS A 403 -35.29 9.85 -27.67
C CYS A 403 -34.67 10.77 -28.73
N SER A 404 -35.49 11.59 -29.40
CA SER A 404 -34.99 12.56 -30.40
C SER A 404 -34.05 13.63 -29.82
N GLY A 405 -34.14 13.90 -28.51
CA GLY A 405 -33.27 14.86 -27.83
C GLY A 405 -31.93 14.28 -27.37
N ALA A 406 -31.73 12.96 -27.45
CA ALA A 406 -30.55 12.29 -26.91
C ALA A 406 -29.26 12.67 -27.66
N ASP A 407 -29.37 12.88 -28.98
CA ASP A 407 -28.26 13.27 -29.86
C ASP A 407 -28.12 14.80 -30.03
N ALA A 408 -28.75 15.60 -29.16
CA ALA A 408 -28.71 17.06 -29.32
C ALA A 408 -27.30 17.64 -29.09
N ASP A 409 -26.89 18.62 -29.91
CA ASP A 409 -25.59 19.30 -29.76
C ASP A 409 -25.41 19.96 -28.38
N ALA A 410 -26.51 20.49 -27.82
CA ALA A 410 -26.51 21.17 -26.53
C ALA A 410 -26.52 20.16 -25.38
N LEU A 411 -25.50 20.17 -24.53
CA LEU A 411 -25.41 19.28 -23.37
C LEU A 411 -26.61 19.43 -22.42
N GLU A 412 -27.16 20.65 -22.28
CA GLU A 412 -28.32 20.93 -21.43
C GLU A 412 -29.57 20.21 -21.92
N ARG A 413 -29.65 19.96 -23.23
CA ARG A 413 -30.73 19.21 -23.86
C ARG A 413 -30.60 17.72 -23.55
N ARG A 414 -29.40 17.16 -23.67
CA ARG A 414 -29.11 15.76 -23.34
C ARG A 414 -29.32 15.48 -21.85
N LEU A 415 -28.94 16.43 -20.98
CA LEU A 415 -29.26 16.40 -19.55
C LEU A 415 -30.76 16.35 -19.29
N LEU A 416 -31.53 17.22 -19.94
CA LEU A 416 -33.00 17.24 -19.81
C LEU A 416 -33.62 15.88 -20.19
N VAL A 417 -33.08 15.22 -21.23
CA VAL A 417 -33.54 13.89 -21.64
C VAL A 417 -33.28 12.85 -20.55
N ALA A 418 -32.08 12.84 -19.98
CA ALA A 418 -31.72 11.92 -18.90
C ALA A 418 -32.58 12.15 -17.64
N GLU A 419 -32.73 13.41 -17.22
CA GLU A 419 -33.55 13.82 -16.06
C GLU A 419 -35.04 13.46 -16.28
N ALA A 420 -35.58 13.70 -17.47
CA ALA A 420 -36.95 13.31 -17.83
C ALA A 420 -37.12 11.79 -17.86
N ALA A 421 -36.15 11.04 -18.39
CA ALA A 421 -36.20 9.57 -18.40
C ALA A 421 -36.22 9.00 -16.97
N ALA A 422 -35.44 9.57 -16.05
CA ALA A 422 -35.45 9.20 -14.64
C ALA A 422 -36.81 9.48 -13.98
N ALA A 423 -37.35 10.69 -14.17
CA ALA A 423 -38.62 11.10 -13.56
C ALA A 423 -39.83 10.32 -14.10
N LEU A 424 -39.79 9.91 -15.36
CA LEU A 424 -40.86 9.14 -16.01
C LEU A 424 -40.77 7.64 -15.75
N ALA A 425 -39.63 7.13 -15.25
CA ALA A 425 -39.41 5.70 -15.01
C ALA A 425 -40.55 5.00 -14.23
N PRO A 426 -41.11 5.57 -13.15
CA PRO A 426 -42.21 4.94 -12.41
C PRO A 426 -43.54 4.87 -13.18
N LEU A 427 -43.69 5.68 -14.24
CA LEU A 427 -44.92 5.80 -15.03
C LEU A 427 -44.90 4.90 -16.27
N PHE A 428 -43.76 4.30 -16.62
CA PHE A 428 -43.66 3.42 -17.78
C PHE A 428 -44.36 2.07 -17.51
N PRO A 429 -45.23 1.58 -18.42
CA PRO A 429 -45.81 0.24 -18.30
C PRO A 429 -44.68 -0.81 -18.29
N ARG A 430 -44.68 -1.67 -17.27
CA ARG A 430 -43.57 -2.55 -16.83
C ARG A 430 -42.89 -3.40 -17.92
N ALA A 431 -43.54 -3.65 -19.06
CA ALA A 431 -43.03 -4.55 -20.11
C ALA A 431 -42.77 -3.87 -21.47
N ALA A 432 -43.63 -2.95 -21.93
CA ALA A 432 -43.58 -2.46 -23.32
C ALA A 432 -42.52 -1.38 -23.57
N LEU A 433 -42.12 -0.64 -22.54
CA LEU A 433 -41.21 0.51 -22.65
C LEU A 433 -39.80 0.28 -22.08
N ALA A 434 -39.59 -0.89 -21.47
CA ALA A 434 -38.36 -1.25 -20.80
C ALA A 434 -37.13 -1.15 -21.70
N GLY A 435 -37.21 -1.75 -22.89
CA GLY A 435 -36.09 -1.80 -23.82
C GLY A 435 -35.71 -0.43 -24.39
N ALA A 436 -36.70 0.42 -24.65
CA ALA A 436 -36.46 1.76 -25.19
C ALA A 436 -35.89 2.71 -24.12
N ALA A 437 -36.42 2.68 -22.90
CA ALA A 437 -35.89 3.48 -21.79
C ALA A 437 -34.48 3.02 -21.39
N LEU A 438 -34.22 1.70 -21.40
CA LEU A 438 -32.87 1.17 -21.19
C LEU A 438 -31.92 1.57 -22.33
N GLY A 439 -32.37 1.50 -23.59
CA GLY A 439 -31.56 1.93 -24.74
C GLY A 439 -31.22 3.42 -24.69
N LEU A 440 -32.14 4.25 -24.20
CA LEU A 440 -31.92 5.68 -23.98
C LEU A 440 -30.88 5.91 -22.87
N ALA A 441 -31.00 5.21 -21.73
CA ALA A 441 -30.04 5.30 -20.65
C ALA A 441 -28.65 4.81 -21.06
N ASP A 442 -28.58 3.71 -21.83
CA ASP A 442 -27.35 3.15 -22.38
C ASP A 442 -26.65 4.12 -23.33
N HIS A 443 -27.39 4.73 -24.26
CA HIS A 443 -26.86 5.76 -25.14
C HIS A 443 -26.28 6.96 -24.37
N LEU A 444 -27.03 7.51 -23.41
CA LEU A 444 -26.59 8.67 -22.61
C LEU A 444 -25.46 8.34 -21.61
N ALA A 445 -25.32 7.08 -21.21
CA ALA A 445 -24.20 6.63 -20.38
C ALA A 445 -22.86 6.59 -21.14
N HIS A 446 -22.87 6.73 -22.45
CA HIS A 446 -21.66 6.86 -23.28
C HIS A 446 -21.42 8.30 -23.75
N ASP A 447 -22.12 9.29 -23.17
CA ASP A 447 -21.94 10.70 -23.49
C ASP A 447 -20.51 11.19 -23.17
N ALA A 448 -20.04 12.18 -23.93
CA ALA A 448 -18.75 12.82 -23.70
C ALA A 448 -18.69 13.50 -22.32
N GLU A 449 -19.79 14.09 -21.87
CA GLU A 449 -19.86 14.89 -20.65
C GLU A 449 -20.23 14.04 -19.42
N ALA A 450 -19.42 14.10 -18.37
CA ALA A 450 -19.63 13.33 -17.14
C ALA A 450 -20.97 13.63 -16.46
N VAL A 451 -21.42 14.88 -16.52
CA VAL A 451 -22.72 15.30 -15.96
C VAL A 451 -23.90 14.61 -16.64
N VAL A 452 -23.81 14.34 -17.95
CA VAL A 452 -24.85 13.61 -18.70
C VAL A 452 -24.83 12.14 -18.33
N ARG A 453 -23.64 11.53 -18.25
CA ARG A 453 -23.47 10.13 -17.82
C ARG A 453 -24.00 9.90 -16.39
N LEU A 454 -23.77 10.86 -15.48
CA LEU A 454 -24.32 10.81 -14.11
C LEU A 454 -25.87 10.86 -14.11
N ALA A 455 -26.46 11.73 -14.93
CA ALA A 455 -27.91 11.78 -15.06
C ALA A 455 -28.47 10.49 -15.69
N ALA A 456 -27.78 9.91 -16.66
CA ALA A 456 -28.13 8.63 -17.28
C ALA A 456 -28.07 7.46 -16.27
N LEU A 457 -27.05 7.44 -15.41
CA LEU A 457 -26.91 6.50 -14.31
C LEU A 457 -28.11 6.58 -13.34
N ARG A 458 -28.53 7.79 -12.96
CA ARG A 458 -29.69 7.99 -12.10
C ARG A 458 -30.99 7.57 -12.78
N ALA A 459 -31.11 7.80 -14.10
CA ALA A 459 -32.21 7.28 -14.89
C ALA A 459 -32.25 5.74 -14.88
N LEU A 460 -31.10 5.10 -15.05
CA LEU A 460 -30.98 3.64 -14.93
C LEU A 460 -31.38 3.14 -13.54
N CYS A 461 -30.95 3.80 -12.47
CA CYS A 461 -31.33 3.47 -11.10
C CYS A 461 -32.86 3.59 -10.91
N ALA A 462 -33.49 4.63 -11.46
CA ALA A 462 -34.94 4.81 -11.41
C ALA A 462 -35.68 3.69 -12.15
N LEU A 463 -35.17 3.25 -13.31
CA LEU A 463 -35.72 2.12 -14.08
C LEU A 463 -35.61 0.79 -13.30
N LEU A 464 -34.47 0.54 -12.67
CA LEU A 464 -34.27 -0.64 -11.80
C LEU A 464 -35.24 -0.62 -10.62
N ARG A 465 -35.37 0.50 -9.91
CA ARG A 465 -36.32 0.65 -8.79
C ARG A 465 -37.78 0.48 -9.23
N ALA A 466 -38.11 0.94 -10.44
CA ALA A 466 -39.44 0.78 -11.03
C ALA A 466 -39.74 -0.66 -11.51
N ARG A 467 -38.81 -1.61 -11.34
CA ARG A 467 -38.98 -3.05 -11.70
C ARG A 467 -39.31 -3.27 -13.17
N VAL A 468 -38.81 -2.39 -14.02
CA VAL A 468 -39.00 -2.47 -15.46
C VAL A 468 -38.13 -3.63 -15.98
N ALA A 469 -38.73 -4.67 -16.58
CA ALA A 469 -38.03 -5.90 -16.93
C ALA A 469 -37.02 -5.64 -18.06
N PRO A 470 -35.69 -5.67 -17.81
CA PRO A 470 -34.72 -5.52 -18.87
C PRO A 470 -34.69 -6.84 -19.62
N GLY A 471 -35.31 -6.89 -20.79
CA GLY A 471 -35.14 -8.00 -21.75
C GLY A 471 -33.71 -8.14 -22.29
N ALA A 472 -32.74 -7.43 -21.71
CA ALA A 472 -31.36 -7.33 -22.12
C ALA A 472 -30.41 -7.40 -20.91
N ALA A 473 -30.48 -8.51 -20.17
CA ALA A 473 -29.59 -8.84 -19.05
C ALA A 473 -28.11 -8.56 -19.35
N GLY A 474 -27.63 -8.97 -20.54
CA GLY A 474 -26.27 -8.70 -21.00
C GLY A 474 -25.96 -7.20 -21.16
N ARG A 475 -26.89 -6.41 -21.72
CA ARG A 475 -26.68 -4.95 -21.85
C ARG A 475 -26.62 -4.27 -20.49
N LEU A 476 -27.51 -4.64 -19.56
CA LEU A 476 -27.50 -4.08 -18.20
C LEU A 476 -26.18 -4.38 -17.49
N ARG A 477 -25.66 -5.60 -17.65
CA ARG A 477 -24.37 -6.01 -17.11
C ARG A 477 -23.23 -5.16 -17.66
N ASP A 478 -23.15 -5.04 -18.99
CA ASP A 478 -22.06 -4.32 -19.66
C ASP A 478 -22.11 -2.82 -19.30
N LEU A 479 -23.32 -2.25 -19.23
CA LEU A 479 -23.56 -0.87 -18.81
C LEU A 479 -23.17 -0.64 -17.34
N ALA A 480 -23.48 -1.57 -16.44
CA ALA A 480 -23.09 -1.46 -15.03
C ALA A 480 -21.57 -1.45 -14.86
N LEU A 481 -20.85 -2.33 -15.58
CA LEU A 481 -19.39 -2.36 -15.57
C LEU A 481 -18.77 -1.08 -16.13
N HIS A 482 -19.33 -0.56 -17.22
CA HIS A 482 -18.91 0.70 -17.82
C HIS A 482 -19.03 1.87 -16.84
N LEU A 483 -20.19 2.01 -16.17
CA LEU A 483 -20.43 3.10 -15.22
C LEU A 483 -19.61 2.98 -13.92
N VAL A 484 -19.38 1.76 -13.44
CA VAL A 484 -18.50 1.51 -12.27
C VAL A 484 -17.04 1.87 -12.54
N LEU A 485 -16.61 1.72 -13.80
CA LEU A 485 -15.26 2.02 -14.25
C LEU A 485 -15.15 3.35 -14.99
N ASP A 486 -16.14 4.24 -14.82
CA ASP A 486 -16.19 5.53 -15.52
C ASP A 486 -14.96 6.40 -15.19
N PRO A 487 -14.38 7.09 -16.18
CA PRO A 487 -13.26 8.00 -15.94
C PRO A 487 -13.63 9.21 -15.06
N GLY A 488 -14.91 9.60 -15.03
CA GLY A 488 -15.42 10.65 -14.15
C GLY A 488 -15.62 10.14 -12.74
N ALA A 489 -14.84 10.66 -11.79
CA ALA A 489 -14.88 10.23 -10.38
C ALA A 489 -16.29 10.32 -9.76
N GLU A 490 -17.06 11.35 -10.11
CA GLU A 490 -18.45 11.53 -9.64
C GLU A 490 -19.39 10.42 -10.15
N VAL A 491 -19.23 10.01 -11.40
CA VAL A 491 -20.04 8.95 -12.03
C VAL A 491 -19.69 7.61 -11.40
N ALA A 492 -18.40 7.29 -11.28
CA ALA A 492 -17.95 6.04 -10.68
C ALA A 492 -18.34 5.93 -9.20
N ALA A 493 -18.27 7.03 -8.42
CA ALA A 493 -18.74 7.06 -7.04
C ALA A 493 -20.26 6.82 -6.96
N ALA A 494 -21.06 7.55 -7.76
CA ALA A 494 -22.51 7.34 -7.82
C ALA A 494 -22.87 5.93 -8.30
N ALA A 495 -22.06 5.30 -9.16
CA ALA A 495 -22.27 3.92 -9.56
C ALA A 495 -22.12 2.96 -8.37
N GLN A 496 -21.12 3.17 -7.52
CA GLN A 496 -20.93 2.35 -6.31
C GLN A 496 -22.04 2.59 -5.29
N ASP A 497 -22.44 3.84 -5.09
CA ASP A 497 -23.32 4.24 -3.99
C ASP A 497 -24.82 4.14 -4.35
N GLU A 498 -25.19 4.33 -5.62
CA GLU A 498 -26.59 4.31 -6.07
C GLU A 498 -26.91 3.10 -6.98
N LEU A 499 -26.08 2.83 -7.99
CA LEU A 499 -26.38 1.82 -9.02
C LEU A 499 -26.20 0.40 -8.51
N VAL A 500 -25.08 0.09 -7.84
CA VAL A 500 -24.81 -1.25 -7.30
C VAL A 500 -25.90 -1.69 -6.31
N PRO A 501 -26.33 -0.86 -5.33
CA PRO A 501 -27.46 -1.19 -4.46
C PRO A 501 -28.78 -1.34 -5.23
N ALA A 502 -29.08 -0.44 -6.17
CA ALA A 502 -30.30 -0.53 -6.98
C ALA A 502 -30.36 -1.82 -7.81
N LEU A 503 -29.23 -2.26 -8.35
CA LEU A 503 -29.10 -3.53 -9.08
C LEU A 503 -29.26 -4.73 -8.16
N ALA A 504 -28.62 -4.70 -6.98
CA ALA A 504 -28.73 -5.74 -5.95
C ALA A 504 -30.18 -5.93 -5.47
N ASP A 505 -30.89 -4.83 -5.21
CA ASP A 505 -32.29 -4.84 -4.78
C ASP A 505 -33.23 -5.28 -5.91
N TRP A 506 -32.98 -4.80 -7.13
CA TRP A 506 -33.72 -5.22 -8.32
C TRP A 506 -33.59 -6.72 -8.57
N ALA A 507 -32.40 -7.28 -8.45
CA ALA A 507 -32.22 -8.71 -8.63
C ALA A 507 -32.79 -9.54 -7.47
N ALA A 508 -32.82 -9.01 -6.24
CA ALA A 508 -33.34 -9.72 -5.07
C ALA A 508 -34.88 -9.75 -4.99
N GLY A 509 -35.56 -8.67 -5.34
CA GLY A 509 -37.03 -8.55 -5.17
C GLY A 509 -37.86 -8.94 -6.39
N GLY A 510 -37.34 -9.77 -7.30
CA GLY A 510 -38.15 -10.30 -8.38
C GLY A 510 -39.29 -11.14 -7.80
N ASP A 511 -40.55 -10.80 -8.11
CA ASP A 511 -41.65 -11.75 -7.98
C ASP A 511 -41.16 -13.08 -8.57
N THR A 512 -41.37 -14.14 -7.82
CA THR A 512 -40.83 -15.50 -7.94
C THR A 512 -41.03 -16.20 -9.31
N GLY A 513 -41.48 -15.48 -10.34
CA GLY A 513 -41.59 -15.90 -11.73
C GLY A 513 -40.62 -15.23 -12.73
N SER A 514 -39.89 -14.16 -12.40
CA SER A 514 -38.90 -13.58 -13.33
C SER A 514 -37.55 -14.30 -13.20
N LYS A 515 -37.38 -15.38 -13.97
CA LYS A 515 -36.17 -16.21 -14.03
C LYS A 515 -34.87 -15.46 -14.37
N ASN A 516 -34.93 -14.17 -14.70
CA ASN A 516 -33.82 -13.43 -15.30
C ASN A 516 -33.05 -12.54 -14.32
N GLY A 517 -33.65 -12.09 -13.22
CA GLY A 517 -33.03 -11.12 -12.30
C GLY A 517 -31.82 -11.68 -11.54
N GLY A 518 -31.96 -12.89 -10.99
CA GLY A 518 -30.85 -13.60 -10.36
C GLY A 518 -29.74 -13.96 -11.35
N GLY A 519 -30.10 -14.29 -12.61
CA GLY A 519 -29.14 -14.55 -13.68
C GLY A 519 -28.20 -13.38 -13.93
N VAL A 520 -28.72 -12.14 -13.98
CA VAL A 520 -27.89 -10.93 -14.17
C VAL A 520 -26.82 -10.77 -13.10
N LEU A 521 -27.13 -11.03 -11.82
CA LEU A 521 -26.14 -10.93 -10.74
C LEU A 521 -25.00 -11.93 -10.93
N LEU A 522 -25.34 -13.17 -11.28
CA LEU A 522 -24.36 -14.24 -11.50
C LEU A 522 -23.55 -13.95 -12.78
N ASP A 523 -24.20 -13.50 -13.84
CA ASP A 523 -23.57 -13.15 -15.12
C ASP A 523 -22.67 -11.92 -15.01
N LEU A 524 -22.89 -11.03 -14.03
CA LEU A 524 -22.05 -9.85 -13.77
C LEU A 524 -20.75 -10.19 -13.03
N ALA A 525 -20.75 -11.22 -12.20
CA ALA A 525 -19.58 -11.61 -11.43
C ALA A 525 -18.40 -12.01 -12.34
N ALA A 526 -18.64 -12.84 -13.37
CA ALA A 526 -17.56 -13.36 -14.20
C ALA A 526 -16.80 -12.26 -14.99
N PRO A 527 -17.44 -11.34 -15.73
CA PRO A 527 -16.72 -10.29 -16.45
C PRO A 527 -16.06 -9.27 -15.52
N ALA A 528 -16.64 -9.00 -14.35
CA ALA A 528 -16.01 -8.16 -13.32
C ALA A 528 -14.70 -8.76 -12.82
N LEU A 529 -14.71 -10.07 -12.55
CA LEU A 529 -13.54 -10.84 -12.10
C LEU A 529 -12.49 -10.98 -13.21
N GLU A 530 -12.93 -11.17 -14.46
CA GLU A 530 -12.03 -11.20 -15.62
C GLU A 530 -11.36 -9.84 -15.84
N ALA A 531 -12.11 -8.74 -15.75
CA ALA A 531 -11.56 -7.38 -15.83
C ALA A 531 -10.56 -7.10 -14.69
N LEU A 532 -10.86 -7.58 -13.47
CA LEU A 532 -9.97 -7.48 -12.31
C LEU A 532 -8.65 -8.24 -12.56
N GLY A 533 -8.75 -9.50 -12.97
CA GLY A 533 -7.61 -10.36 -13.25
C GLY A 533 -6.76 -9.83 -14.41
N ALA A 534 -7.37 -9.48 -15.53
CA ALA A 534 -6.68 -8.93 -16.70
C ALA A 534 -6.01 -7.58 -16.40
N GLY A 535 -6.66 -6.71 -15.61
CA GLY A 535 -6.09 -5.44 -15.18
C GLY A 535 -4.82 -5.62 -14.36
N LEU A 536 -4.85 -6.52 -13.37
CA LEU A 536 -3.70 -6.82 -12.52
C LEU A 536 -2.60 -7.59 -13.26
N ALA A 537 -2.96 -8.48 -14.19
CA ALA A 537 -2.01 -9.24 -15.00
C ALA A 537 -1.21 -8.39 -16.00
N ARG A 538 -1.72 -7.22 -16.42
CA ARG A 538 -1.01 -6.27 -17.30
C ARG A 538 0.08 -5.47 -16.58
N ALA A 539 0.04 -5.41 -15.25
CA ALA A 539 1.07 -4.80 -14.42
C ALA A 539 1.31 -5.69 -13.18
N PRO A 540 1.79 -6.93 -13.37
CA PRO A 540 1.92 -7.86 -12.27
C PRO A 540 3.06 -7.39 -11.39
N PHE A 541 2.74 -6.97 -10.17
CA PHE A 541 3.74 -6.79 -9.13
C PHE A 541 3.75 -8.08 -8.33
N LEU A 542 4.46 -9.09 -8.85
CA LEU A 542 4.43 -10.44 -8.30
C LEU A 542 4.85 -10.42 -6.84
N ALA A 543 3.92 -10.81 -5.97
CA ALA A 543 4.20 -11.05 -4.57
C ALA A 543 5.34 -12.08 -4.46
N GLY A 544 6.23 -11.92 -3.48
CA GLY A 544 7.34 -12.87 -3.28
C GLY A 544 8.58 -12.62 -4.15
N THR A 545 8.64 -11.52 -4.91
CA THR A 545 9.94 -11.01 -5.38
C THR A 545 10.76 -10.44 -4.21
N PRO A 546 12.09 -10.71 -4.14
CA PRO A 546 12.92 -10.23 -3.05
C PRO A 546 12.94 -8.71 -3.02
N GLU A 547 12.80 -8.08 -1.83
CA GLU A 547 12.84 -6.62 -1.69
C GLU A 547 14.16 -6.04 -2.23
N GLU A 548 15.26 -6.77 -2.09
CA GLU A 548 16.57 -6.44 -2.66
C GLU A 548 16.56 -6.38 -4.19
N SER A 549 15.84 -7.29 -4.87
CA SER A 549 15.72 -7.29 -6.33
C SER A 549 14.81 -6.17 -6.85
N VAL A 550 13.85 -5.72 -6.01
CA VAL A 550 13.00 -4.56 -6.28
C VAL A 550 13.80 -3.26 -6.06
N ALA A 551 14.56 -3.18 -4.96
CA ALA A 551 15.41 -2.03 -4.64
C ALA A 551 16.60 -1.87 -5.63
N ALA A 552 17.17 -2.98 -6.11
CA ALA A 552 18.24 -2.98 -7.11
C ALA A 552 17.76 -2.68 -8.54
N GLY A 553 16.46 -2.43 -8.76
CA GLY A 553 15.90 -2.11 -10.09
C GLY A 553 16.00 -3.23 -11.13
N SER A 554 16.41 -4.44 -10.73
CA SER A 554 16.67 -5.57 -11.63
C SER A 554 15.42 -6.34 -12.02
N ALA A 555 14.32 -6.20 -11.27
CA ALA A 555 13.03 -6.79 -11.61
C ALA A 555 12.22 -5.83 -12.48
N VAL A 556 11.84 -6.28 -13.68
CA VAL A 556 10.96 -5.59 -14.66
C VAL A 556 9.50 -5.41 -14.14
N LEU A 557 9.28 -5.46 -12.82
CA LEU A 557 7.97 -5.41 -12.17
C LEU A 557 7.67 -3.97 -11.73
N ARG A 558 6.90 -3.25 -12.56
CA ARG A 558 6.41 -1.92 -12.22
C ARG A 558 5.35 -2.05 -11.13
N ALA A 559 5.42 -1.23 -10.08
CA ALA A 559 4.31 -1.03 -9.17
C ALA A 559 3.04 -0.68 -10.00
N PRO A 560 1.86 -1.24 -9.66
CA PRO A 560 0.65 -0.98 -10.42
C PRO A 560 0.39 0.53 -10.40
N SER A 561 0.11 1.11 -11.57
CA SER A 561 -0.23 2.53 -11.65
C SER A 561 -1.45 2.82 -10.79
N GLY A 562 -1.58 4.06 -10.28
CA GLY A 562 -2.75 4.47 -9.49
C GLY A 562 -4.09 4.14 -10.18
N ALA A 563 -4.12 4.20 -11.52
CA ALA A 563 -5.29 3.81 -12.32
C ALA A 563 -5.61 2.30 -12.24
N VAL A 564 -4.61 1.41 -12.26
CA VAL A 564 -4.82 -0.04 -12.12
C VAL A 564 -5.33 -0.37 -10.72
N VAL A 565 -4.72 0.24 -9.68
CA VAL A 565 -5.15 0.05 -8.29
C VAL A 565 -6.58 0.55 -8.09
N TRP A 566 -6.92 1.73 -8.62
CA TRP A 566 -8.26 2.30 -8.55
C TRP A 566 -9.31 1.41 -9.24
N ARG A 567 -9.02 0.89 -10.45
CA ARG A 567 -9.93 -0.02 -11.17
C ARG A 567 -10.16 -1.31 -10.39
N ALA A 568 -9.09 -1.91 -9.87
CA ALA A 568 -9.19 -3.12 -9.05
C ALA A 568 -10.01 -2.86 -7.77
N MET A 569 -9.78 -1.71 -7.13
CA MET A 569 -10.59 -1.22 -6.01
C MET A 569 -12.08 -1.14 -6.35
N ALA A 570 -12.42 -0.51 -7.48
CA ALA A 570 -13.81 -0.30 -7.90
C ALA A 570 -14.51 -1.64 -8.19
N LEU A 571 -13.83 -2.59 -8.85
CA LEU A 571 -14.39 -3.91 -9.12
C LEU A 571 -14.60 -4.72 -7.83
N LEU A 572 -13.63 -4.70 -6.90
CA LEU A 572 -13.79 -5.37 -5.60
C LEU A 572 -14.91 -4.73 -4.77
N GLN A 573 -15.07 -3.40 -4.83
CA GLN A 573 -16.16 -2.70 -4.15
C GLN A 573 -17.53 -3.06 -4.74
N MET A 574 -17.62 -3.14 -6.07
CA MET A 574 -18.83 -3.60 -6.75
C MET A 574 -19.18 -5.03 -6.32
N LEU A 575 -18.20 -5.95 -6.31
CA LEU A 575 -18.41 -7.32 -5.84
C LEU A 575 -18.92 -7.34 -4.39
N LEU A 576 -18.31 -6.56 -3.49
CA LEU A 576 -18.76 -6.42 -2.09
C LEU A 576 -20.21 -5.94 -1.98
N GLY A 577 -20.64 -4.99 -2.83
CA GLY A 577 -22.01 -4.50 -2.86
C GLY A 577 -23.03 -5.53 -3.39
N LEU A 578 -22.61 -6.42 -4.31
CA LEU A 578 -23.48 -7.44 -4.90
C LEU A 578 -23.55 -8.75 -4.10
N LEU A 579 -22.50 -9.06 -3.34
CA LEU A 579 -22.35 -10.29 -2.55
C LEU A 579 -23.56 -10.61 -1.64
N PRO A 580 -24.11 -9.65 -0.86
CA PRO A 580 -25.30 -9.89 -0.05
C PRO A 580 -26.51 -10.31 -0.88
N ALA A 581 -26.67 -9.79 -2.09
CA ALA A 581 -27.78 -10.18 -2.97
C ALA A 581 -27.58 -11.59 -3.55
N VAL A 582 -26.35 -11.97 -3.90
CA VAL A 582 -26.03 -13.35 -4.32
C VAL A 582 -26.28 -14.35 -3.19
N GLN A 583 -25.97 -13.98 -1.94
CA GLN A 583 -26.25 -14.82 -0.76
C GLN A 583 -27.75 -14.97 -0.49
N ARG A 584 -28.52 -13.87 -0.60
CA ARG A 584 -29.99 -13.94 -0.55
C ARG A 584 -30.56 -14.80 -1.69
N LEU A 585 -30.00 -14.70 -2.89
CA LEU A 585 -30.38 -15.54 -4.01
C LEU A 585 -30.08 -17.02 -3.72
N ALA A 586 -28.93 -17.35 -3.14
CA ALA A 586 -28.62 -18.71 -2.72
C ALA A 586 -29.68 -19.24 -1.74
N ALA A 587 -30.00 -18.48 -0.68
CA ALA A 587 -31.04 -18.83 0.29
C ALA A 587 -32.44 -18.99 -0.35
N ALA A 588 -32.76 -18.20 -1.36
CA ALA A 588 -34.05 -18.28 -2.07
C ALA A 588 -34.13 -19.41 -3.10
N THR A 589 -32.99 -19.94 -3.55
CA THR A 589 -32.88 -20.94 -4.64
C THR A 589 -32.40 -22.30 -4.17
N ILE A 590 -32.64 -22.64 -2.90
CA ILE A 590 -32.26 -23.94 -2.32
C ILE A 590 -32.83 -25.08 -3.19
N PRO A 591 -31.97 -25.92 -3.80
CA PRO A 591 -32.43 -26.99 -4.67
C PRO A 591 -33.23 -28.08 -3.93
N PRO A 592 -34.19 -28.74 -4.60
CA PRO A 592 -35.02 -29.78 -3.98
C PRO A 592 -34.24 -31.04 -3.57
N TRP A 593 -33.06 -31.29 -4.15
CA TRP A 593 -32.19 -32.40 -3.71
C TRP A 593 -31.58 -32.13 -2.33
N ALA A 594 -31.29 -30.86 -2.00
CA ALA A 594 -30.73 -30.47 -0.72
C ALA A 594 -31.78 -30.57 0.40
N GLY A 595 -33.04 -30.23 0.10
CA GLY A 595 -34.16 -30.37 1.04
C GLY A 595 -34.56 -31.80 1.40
N ARG A 596 -34.13 -32.82 0.63
CA ARG A 596 -34.38 -34.24 0.97
C ARG A 596 -33.43 -34.79 2.04
N ALA A 597 -32.20 -34.30 2.12
CA ALA A 597 -31.23 -34.69 3.14
C ALA A 597 -31.70 -34.37 4.57
N GLN A 598 -32.63 -33.41 4.73
CA GLN A 598 -33.22 -33.05 6.02
C GLN A 598 -34.25 -34.06 6.54
N ARG A 599 -35.04 -34.70 5.65
CA ARG A 599 -36.04 -35.70 6.08
C ARG A 599 -35.41 -36.97 6.64
N ASP A 600 -34.25 -37.35 6.12
CA ASP A 600 -33.50 -38.53 6.59
C ASP A 600 -32.75 -38.25 7.91
N GLY A 601 -32.53 -36.97 8.27
CA GLY A 601 -31.90 -36.53 9.52
C GLY A 601 -32.90 -36.29 10.67
N GLU A 602 -34.07 -35.70 10.38
CA GLU A 602 -35.13 -35.45 11.38
C GLU A 602 -35.79 -36.75 11.88
N GLU A 603 -35.76 -37.86 11.11
CA GLU A 603 -36.21 -39.18 11.59
C GLU A 603 -35.26 -39.79 12.65
N ARG A 604 -34.04 -39.26 12.83
CA ARG A 604 -33.10 -39.74 13.86
C ARG A 604 -33.16 -38.99 15.18
N ASP A 605 -33.47 -37.70 15.16
CA ASP A 605 -33.48 -36.86 16.37
C ASP A 605 -34.88 -36.29 16.63
N GLY A 606 -35.75 -37.12 17.22
CA GLY A 606 -37.07 -36.71 17.65
C GLY A 606 -37.04 -35.80 18.88
N ALA A 607 -37.18 -34.48 18.69
CA ALA A 607 -37.77 -33.56 19.67
C ALA A 607 -38.13 -32.22 19.00
N ALA A 608 -39.43 -31.93 18.94
CA ALA A 608 -39.96 -30.68 18.41
C ALA A 608 -39.85 -29.52 19.41
N SER A 609 -39.55 -28.32 18.92
CA SER A 609 -40.17 -27.08 19.41
C SER A 609 -40.15 -26.05 18.29
N GLY A 610 -41.34 -25.58 17.90
CA GLY A 610 -41.53 -24.56 16.89
C GLY A 610 -41.16 -23.17 17.39
N ASP A 611 -40.63 -22.36 16.49
CA ASP A 611 -40.96 -20.94 16.34
C ASP A 611 -40.37 -20.42 15.00
N GLY A 612 -41.12 -19.54 14.34
CA GLY A 612 -40.95 -19.12 12.95
C GLY A 612 -39.71 -18.24 12.63
N HIS A 613 -38.50 -18.78 12.79
CA HIS A 613 -37.24 -18.22 12.26
C HIS A 613 -36.47 -19.24 11.39
N ALA A 614 -37.17 -20.23 10.85
CA ALA A 614 -36.65 -21.50 10.33
C ALA A 614 -35.91 -21.46 8.97
N SER A 615 -35.39 -20.32 8.50
CA SER A 615 -34.64 -20.25 7.23
C SER A 615 -33.13 -20.49 7.37
N GLY A 616 -32.55 -20.15 8.53
CA GLY A 616 -31.13 -20.35 8.83
C GLY A 616 -30.66 -21.81 8.89
N PRO A 617 -31.34 -22.72 9.63
CA PRO A 617 -30.89 -24.11 9.75
C PRO A 617 -31.05 -24.89 8.43
N VAL A 618 -32.07 -24.56 7.63
CA VAL A 618 -32.32 -25.19 6.32
C VAL A 618 -31.21 -24.85 5.32
N LEU A 619 -30.77 -23.59 5.28
CA LEU A 619 -29.66 -23.18 4.43
C LEU A 619 -28.35 -23.86 4.84
N ALA A 620 -28.06 -23.93 6.15
CA ALA A 620 -26.86 -24.58 6.66
C ALA A 620 -26.81 -26.07 6.29
N ALA A 621 -27.89 -26.81 6.52
CA ALA A 621 -27.98 -28.22 6.15
C ALA A 621 -27.86 -28.45 4.62
N ALA A 622 -28.45 -27.56 3.82
CA ALA A 622 -28.32 -27.61 2.36
C ALA A 622 -26.88 -27.37 1.88
N LEU A 623 -26.17 -26.42 2.52
CA LEU A 623 -24.75 -26.14 2.23
C LEU A 623 -23.84 -27.29 2.65
N GLU A 624 -24.12 -27.94 3.78
CA GLU A 624 -23.40 -29.15 4.20
C GLU A 624 -23.62 -30.29 3.21
N ALA A 625 -24.85 -30.51 2.75
CA ALA A 625 -25.16 -31.48 1.70
C ALA A 625 -24.47 -31.15 0.38
N TRP A 626 -24.37 -29.87 0.01
CA TRP A 626 -23.59 -29.42 -1.16
C TRP A 626 -22.11 -29.75 -0.99
N CYS A 627 -21.53 -29.49 0.19
CA CYS A 627 -20.13 -29.81 0.49
C CYS A 627 -19.85 -31.32 0.57
N ALA A 628 -20.82 -32.13 0.97
CA ALA A 628 -20.69 -33.59 1.04
C ALA A 628 -20.95 -34.28 -0.31
N SER A 629 -21.52 -33.57 -1.29
CA SER A 629 -21.94 -34.17 -2.56
C SER A 629 -20.74 -34.60 -3.42
N SER A 630 -20.61 -35.91 -3.62
CA SER A 630 -19.59 -36.52 -4.48
C SER A 630 -19.86 -36.37 -5.98
N GLY A 631 -21.06 -35.93 -6.37
CA GLY A 631 -21.52 -35.89 -7.76
C GLY A 631 -21.06 -34.62 -8.49
N ALA A 632 -20.23 -34.77 -9.52
CA ALA A 632 -19.87 -33.72 -10.49
C ALA A 632 -20.89 -33.58 -11.64
N GLY A 633 -22.14 -34.00 -11.44
CA GLY A 633 -23.18 -33.98 -12.47
C GLY A 633 -24.23 -32.89 -12.25
N ALA A 634 -24.91 -32.48 -13.34
CA ALA A 634 -25.94 -31.43 -13.38
C ALA A 634 -27.11 -31.59 -12.38
N ALA A 635 -27.26 -32.78 -11.78
CA ALA A 635 -28.26 -33.06 -10.75
C ALA A 635 -28.02 -32.37 -9.39
N HIS A 636 -26.81 -31.83 -9.14
CA HIS A 636 -26.41 -31.19 -7.87
C HIS A 636 -25.86 -29.77 -8.07
N GLU A 637 -26.27 -29.09 -9.15
CA GLU A 637 -25.92 -27.69 -9.41
C GLU A 637 -26.68 -26.76 -8.48
N TRP A 638 -25.99 -25.73 -8.01
CA TRP A 638 -26.58 -24.64 -7.24
C TRP A 638 -25.92 -23.33 -7.67
N PRO A 639 -26.40 -22.70 -8.76
CA PRO A 639 -25.67 -21.64 -9.46
C PRO A 639 -25.20 -20.48 -8.57
N ALA A 640 -25.99 -20.11 -7.56
CA ALA A 640 -25.61 -19.05 -6.62
C ALA A 640 -24.44 -19.46 -5.70
N VAL A 641 -24.44 -20.69 -5.18
CA VAL A 641 -23.35 -21.22 -4.35
C VAL A 641 -22.11 -21.54 -5.21
N ASP A 642 -22.32 -22.09 -6.40
CA ASP A 642 -21.25 -22.34 -7.37
C ASP A 642 -20.58 -21.00 -7.78
N CYS A 643 -21.34 -19.92 -7.97
CA CYS A 643 -20.78 -18.59 -8.19
C CYS A 643 -19.94 -18.10 -7.01
N LEU A 644 -20.42 -18.24 -5.77
CA LEU A 644 -19.68 -17.84 -4.58
C LEU A 644 -18.36 -18.64 -4.41
N VAL A 645 -18.43 -19.97 -4.49
CA VAL A 645 -17.32 -20.86 -4.12
C VAL A 645 -16.42 -21.19 -5.31
N LEU A 646 -16.98 -21.41 -6.49
CA LEU A 646 -16.24 -21.92 -7.66
C LEU A 646 -15.93 -20.82 -8.69
N THR A 647 -16.55 -19.64 -8.61
CA THR A 647 -16.24 -18.50 -9.50
C THR A 647 -15.55 -17.36 -8.75
N ILE A 648 -16.18 -16.82 -7.70
CA ILE A 648 -15.66 -15.65 -6.96
C ILE A 648 -14.39 -16.00 -6.20
N VAL A 649 -14.39 -17.02 -5.33
CA VAL A 649 -13.21 -17.35 -4.52
C VAL A 649 -11.97 -17.63 -5.38
N PRO A 650 -12.00 -18.51 -6.42
CA PRO A 650 -10.82 -18.79 -7.22
C PRO A 650 -10.30 -17.57 -7.97
N ALA A 651 -11.18 -16.74 -8.54
CA ALA A 651 -10.77 -15.53 -9.26
C ALA A 651 -10.18 -14.47 -8.31
N VAL A 652 -10.77 -14.28 -7.14
CA VAL A 652 -10.28 -13.37 -6.08
C VAL A 652 -8.90 -13.83 -5.59
N VAL A 653 -8.73 -15.14 -5.37
CA VAL A 653 -7.43 -15.73 -4.97
C VAL A 653 -6.39 -15.58 -6.08
N GLY A 654 -6.75 -15.87 -7.33
CA GLY A 654 -5.86 -15.70 -8.48
C GLY A 654 -5.42 -14.24 -8.66
N ALA A 655 -6.35 -13.30 -8.56
CA ALA A 655 -6.08 -11.86 -8.64
C ALA A 655 -5.23 -11.36 -7.47
N ALA A 656 -5.54 -11.76 -6.23
CA ALA A 656 -4.78 -11.37 -5.05
C ALA A 656 -3.31 -11.81 -5.10
N ARG A 657 -3.02 -12.96 -5.72
CA ARG A 657 -1.65 -13.47 -5.90
C ARG A 657 -0.76 -12.54 -6.73
N LEU A 658 -1.36 -11.71 -7.59
CA LEU A 658 -0.66 -10.74 -8.43
C LEU A 658 -0.34 -9.42 -7.70
N VAL A 659 -0.73 -9.30 -6.42
CA VAL A 659 -0.58 -8.08 -5.61
C VAL A 659 0.46 -8.30 -4.53
N ALA A 660 1.62 -7.66 -4.64
CA ALA A 660 2.62 -7.76 -3.59
C ALA A 660 2.22 -6.99 -2.32
N PRO A 661 2.74 -7.41 -1.15
CA PRO A 661 2.37 -6.86 0.16
C PRO A 661 3.11 -5.57 0.53
N VAL A 662 3.03 -4.54 -0.32
CA VAL A 662 3.60 -3.20 -0.07
C VAL A 662 2.57 -2.25 0.60
N PRO A 663 3.00 -1.09 1.14
CA PRO A 663 2.10 -0.14 1.78
C PRO A 663 1.02 0.41 0.83
N GLU A 664 1.34 0.69 -0.43
CA GLU A 664 0.43 1.27 -1.42
C GLU A 664 -0.73 0.33 -1.76
N THR A 665 -0.49 -0.98 -1.69
CA THR A 665 -1.51 -2.01 -1.97
C THR A 665 -2.24 -2.48 -0.71
N LYS A 666 -1.97 -1.88 0.46
CA LYS A 666 -2.63 -2.24 1.72
C LYS A 666 -4.15 -2.22 1.60
N GLY A 667 -4.71 -1.12 1.09
CA GLY A 667 -6.16 -1.00 0.90
C GLY A 667 -6.72 -2.07 -0.03
N LEU A 668 -5.99 -2.40 -1.10
CA LEU A 668 -6.42 -3.43 -2.05
C LEU A 668 -6.47 -4.81 -1.39
N ARG A 669 -5.45 -5.16 -0.60
CA ARG A 669 -5.41 -6.41 0.19
C ARG A 669 -6.53 -6.47 1.23
N GLN A 670 -6.86 -5.35 1.88
CA GLN A 670 -8.01 -5.26 2.79
C GLN A 670 -9.33 -5.55 2.07
N ARG A 671 -9.52 -5.04 0.84
CA ARG A 671 -10.73 -5.35 0.05
C ARG A 671 -10.79 -6.81 -0.39
N PHE A 672 -9.66 -7.42 -0.77
CA PHE A 672 -9.60 -8.87 -1.03
C PHE A 672 -10.00 -9.69 0.21
N ALA A 673 -9.48 -9.32 1.38
CA ALA A 673 -9.85 -9.98 2.65
C ALA A 673 -11.34 -9.78 2.97
N ALA A 674 -11.88 -8.59 2.74
CA ALA A 674 -13.28 -8.28 2.94
C ALA A 674 -14.19 -9.13 2.04
N VAL A 675 -13.84 -9.32 0.76
CA VAL A 675 -14.58 -10.18 -0.17
C VAL A 675 -14.62 -11.61 0.36
N LEU A 676 -13.47 -12.20 0.71
CA LEU A 676 -13.41 -13.57 1.25
C LEU A 676 -14.20 -13.69 2.57
N LYS A 677 -14.07 -12.71 3.46
CA LYS A 677 -14.84 -12.62 4.70
C LYS A 677 -16.35 -12.63 4.44
N THR A 678 -16.81 -11.79 3.52
CA THR A 678 -18.26 -11.71 3.21
C THR A 678 -18.77 -13.02 2.64
N VAL A 679 -18.01 -13.68 1.75
CA VAL A 679 -18.34 -15.03 1.25
C VAL A 679 -18.46 -16.02 2.40
N CYS A 680 -17.47 -16.09 3.30
CA CYS A 680 -17.49 -17.02 4.43
C CYS A 680 -18.67 -16.77 5.38
N LEU A 681 -18.98 -15.50 5.68
CA LEU A 681 -20.14 -15.14 6.51
C LEU A 681 -21.47 -15.59 5.89
N GLY A 682 -21.61 -15.54 4.57
CA GLY A 682 -22.82 -16.00 3.87
C GLY A 682 -22.96 -17.51 3.78
N LEU A 683 -21.85 -18.25 3.78
CA LEU A 683 -21.85 -19.71 3.76
C LEU A 683 -21.97 -20.33 5.16
N GLY A 684 -21.56 -19.61 6.20
CA GLY A 684 -21.46 -20.14 7.56
C GLY A 684 -20.19 -20.96 7.80
N GLU A 685 -19.98 -21.34 9.07
CA GLU A 685 -18.69 -21.87 9.54
C GLU A 685 -18.32 -23.22 8.89
N ALA A 686 -19.22 -24.20 8.93
CA ALA A 686 -18.96 -25.55 8.43
C ALA A 686 -18.71 -25.59 6.91
N ALA A 687 -19.55 -24.89 6.15
CA ALA A 687 -19.39 -24.79 4.69
C ALA A 687 -18.13 -24.02 4.29
N SER A 688 -17.77 -22.96 5.02
CA SER A 688 -16.53 -22.22 4.78
C SER A 688 -15.29 -23.08 5.02
N ALA A 689 -15.28 -23.87 6.09
CA ALA A 689 -14.20 -24.83 6.39
C ALA A 689 -14.09 -25.95 5.34
N ALA A 690 -15.22 -26.43 4.82
CA ALA A 690 -15.25 -27.51 3.83
C ALA A 690 -14.98 -27.05 2.39
N ALA A 691 -15.32 -25.80 2.04
CA ALA A 691 -15.34 -25.32 0.67
C ALA A 691 -14.38 -24.16 0.36
N VAL A 692 -14.30 -23.14 1.21
CA VAL A 692 -13.49 -21.93 0.95
C VAL A 692 -12.06 -22.10 1.48
N GLU A 693 -11.91 -22.60 2.70
CA GLU A 693 -10.61 -22.83 3.32
C GLU A 693 -9.68 -23.68 2.43
N PRO A 694 -10.10 -24.83 1.85
CA PRO A 694 -9.23 -25.65 1.02
C PRO A 694 -8.72 -24.92 -0.22
N LEU A 695 -9.55 -24.08 -0.87
CA LEU A 695 -9.17 -23.32 -2.06
C LEU A 695 -8.05 -22.31 -1.77
N VAL A 696 -8.22 -21.53 -0.71
CA VAL A 696 -7.21 -20.52 -0.33
C VAL A 696 -5.97 -21.19 0.22
N TYR A 697 -6.14 -22.25 0.99
CA TYR A 697 -5.06 -23.01 1.59
C TYR A 697 -4.14 -23.69 0.56
N THR A 698 -4.68 -24.37 -0.44
CA THR A 698 -3.86 -24.96 -1.52
C THR A 698 -3.18 -23.87 -2.34
N ALA A 699 -3.87 -22.75 -2.56
CA ALA A 699 -3.31 -21.62 -3.29
C ALA A 699 -2.11 -20.97 -2.57
N VAL A 700 -2.06 -20.97 -1.23
CA VAL A 700 -0.87 -20.51 -0.48
C VAL A 700 0.37 -21.36 -0.79
N GLY A 701 0.19 -22.65 -1.10
CA GLY A 701 1.28 -23.59 -1.36
C GLY A 701 1.85 -24.23 -0.09
N PHE A 702 0.98 -24.54 0.87
CA PHE A 702 1.38 -25.34 2.03
C PHE A 702 1.82 -26.75 1.60
N PRO A 703 2.87 -27.33 2.22
CA PRO A 703 3.26 -28.70 1.93
C PRO A 703 2.31 -29.69 2.63
N SER A 704 2.28 -30.93 2.15
CA SER A 704 1.35 -31.98 2.60
C SER A 704 1.39 -32.34 4.08
N TRP A 705 2.44 -31.94 4.82
CA TRP A 705 2.49 -32.11 6.29
C TRP A 705 1.43 -31.26 7.02
N CYS A 706 0.94 -30.20 6.38
CA CYS A 706 -0.13 -29.38 6.95
C CYS A 706 -1.53 -30.03 6.80
N ASP A 707 -1.66 -31.05 5.96
CA ASP A 707 -2.95 -31.69 5.62
C ASP A 707 -3.42 -32.71 6.67
N GLY A 708 -2.57 -33.05 7.64
CA GLY A 708 -2.87 -34.03 8.69
C GLY A 708 -4.11 -33.64 9.52
N GLY A 709 -5.20 -34.41 9.33
CA GLY A 709 -6.43 -34.32 10.12
C GLY A 709 -7.54 -33.44 9.53
N ARG A 710 -7.43 -32.98 8.28
CA ARG A 710 -8.50 -32.22 7.61
C ARG A 710 -9.42 -33.16 6.81
N PRO A 711 -10.75 -32.93 6.82
CA PRO A 711 -11.66 -33.68 5.95
C PRO A 711 -11.32 -33.40 4.48
N HIS A 712 -11.37 -34.44 3.63
CA HIS A 712 -11.16 -34.25 2.20
C HIS A 712 -12.26 -33.38 1.62
N PRO A 713 -11.92 -32.32 0.85
CA PRO A 713 -12.93 -31.47 0.24
C PRO A 713 -13.72 -32.24 -0.82
N ALA A 714 -14.93 -31.75 -1.11
CA ALA A 714 -15.75 -32.26 -2.21
C ALA A 714 -14.95 -32.34 -3.52
N PRO A 715 -15.18 -33.32 -4.41
CA PRO A 715 -14.43 -33.47 -5.65
C PRO A 715 -14.37 -32.21 -6.52
N ARG A 716 -15.46 -31.44 -6.54
CA ARG A 716 -15.57 -30.16 -7.26
C ARG A 716 -14.66 -29.07 -6.67
N VAL A 717 -14.61 -28.97 -5.34
CA VAL A 717 -13.73 -28.04 -4.61
C VAL A 717 -12.29 -28.49 -4.74
N ALA A 718 -12.02 -29.79 -4.66
CA ALA A 718 -10.70 -30.37 -4.87
C ALA A 718 -10.18 -30.09 -6.29
N ALA A 719 -11.03 -30.16 -7.32
CA ALA A 719 -10.66 -29.81 -8.69
C ALA A 719 -10.26 -28.32 -8.79
N ALA A 720 -11.11 -27.41 -8.33
CA ALA A 720 -10.80 -25.98 -8.31
C ALA A 720 -9.55 -25.65 -7.45
N ALA A 721 -9.35 -26.34 -6.34
CA ALA A 721 -8.19 -26.19 -5.46
C ALA A 721 -6.88 -26.62 -6.14
N ARG A 722 -6.93 -27.64 -7.01
CA ARG A 722 -5.78 -28.07 -7.83
C ARG A 722 -5.43 -27.04 -8.89
N ASP A 723 -6.43 -26.42 -9.52
CA ASP A 723 -6.20 -25.38 -10.53
C ASP A 723 -5.53 -24.13 -9.93
N LEU A 724 -5.77 -23.85 -8.65
CA LEU A 724 -5.16 -22.75 -7.89
C LEU A 724 -3.78 -23.07 -7.30
N ALA A 725 -3.37 -24.34 -7.29
CA ALA A 725 -2.13 -24.76 -6.67
C ALA A 725 -0.91 -24.10 -7.38
N PRO A 726 0.10 -23.61 -6.63
CA PRO A 726 1.29 -23.05 -7.25
C PRO A 726 2.01 -24.08 -8.13
N GLN A 727 2.22 -23.74 -9.40
CA GLN A 727 2.95 -24.59 -10.35
C GLN A 727 4.46 -24.28 -10.40
N SER A 728 4.91 -23.23 -9.72
CA SER A 728 6.32 -22.80 -9.71
C SER A 728 6.76 -22.31 -8.33
N PRO A 729 8.07 -22.31 -8.01
CA PRO A 729 8.57 -21.81 -6.73
C PRO A 729 8.26 -20.32 -6.53
N LEU A 730 8.27 -19.54 -7.62
CA LEU A 730 7.88 -18.12 -7.61
C LEU A 730 6.38 -17.97 -7.29
N ALA A 731 5.51 -18.79 -7.90
CA ALA A 731 4.08 -18.78 -7.59
C ALA A 731 3.83 -19.19 -6.13
N ALA A 732 4.61 -20.14 -5.58
CA ALA A 732 4.52 -20.52 -4.19
C ALA A 732 4.97 -19.39 -3.25
N ALA A 733 6.06 -18.68 -3.57
CA ALA A 733 6.49 -17.49 -2.85
C ALA A 733 5.43 -16.38 -2.89
N ALA A 734 4.82 -16.15 -4.05
CA ALA A 734 3.70 -15.23 -4.22
C ALA A 734 2.47 -15.61 -3.39
N GLY A 735 2.13 -16.90 -3.38
CA GLY A 735 1.05 -17.45 -2.56
C GLY A 735 1.29 -17.18 -1.07
N ARG A 736 2.50 -17.44 -0.57
CA ARG A 736 2.86 -17.15 0.82
C ARG A 736 2.80 -15.65 1.15
N ALA A 737 3.31 -14.79 0.27
CA ALA A 737 3.37 -13.36 0.53
C ALA A 737 1.99 -12.66 0.44
N ALA A 738 1.13 -13.06 -0.50
CA ALA A 738 -0.14 -12.39 -0.76
C ALA A 738 -1.36 -13.09 -0.15
N LEU A 739 -1.39 -14.44 -0.13
CA LEU A 739 -2.59 -15.21 0.24
C LEU A 739 -2.57 -15.69 1.69
N LEU A 740 -1.40 -15.94 2.30
CA LEU A 740 -1.32 -16.28 3.72
C LEU A 740 -1.94 -15.19 4.64
N PRO A 741 -1.72 -13.88 4.40
CA PRO A 741 -2.41 -12.84 5.16
C PRO A 741 -3.93 -12.92 5.01
N LEU A 742 -4.44 -13.19 3.80
CA LEU A 742 -5.87 -13.29 3.51
C LEU A 742 -6.51 -14.55 4.10
N LEU A 743 -5.79 -15.67 4.12
CA LEU A 743 -6.22 -16.89 4.78
C LEU A 743 -6.40 -16.65 6.29
N LEU A 744 -5.41 -16.01 6.92
CA LEU A 744 -5.42 -15.73 8.35
C LEU A 744 -6.49 -14.69 8.73
N SER A 745 -6.72 -13.64 7.93
CA SER A 745 -7.65 -12.55 8.29
C SER A 745 -9.07 -12.71 7.72
N GLY A 746 -9.19 -13.22 6.49
CA GLY A 746 -10.43 -13.23 5.72
C GLY A 746 -11.16 -14.56 5.64
N VAL A 747 -10.53 -15.68 6.01
CA VAL A 747 -11.11 -17.03 5.87
C VAL A 747 -11.15 -17.77 7.21
N LEU A 748 -10.00 -18.08 7.80
CA LEU A 748 -9.92 -18.91 9.02
C LEU A 748 -10.74 -18.40 10.22
N PRO A 749 -10.87 -17.08 10.46
CA PRO A 749 -11.73 -16.58 11.53
C PRO A 749 -13.20 -16.96 11.39
N TYR A 750 -13.62 -17.37 10.19
CA TYR A 750 -14.99 -17.68 9.81
C TYR A 750 -15.19 -19.18 9.52
N CYS A 751 -14.19 -20.03 9.74
CA CYS A 751 -14.22 -21.49 9.54
C CYS A 751 -14.42 -22.27 10.86
N GLY A 752 -14.90 -21.61 11.91
CA GLY A 752 -15.15 -22.20 13.23
C GLY A 752 -14.19 -21.73 14.32
N ARG A 753 -14.62 -21.88 15.59
CA ARG A 753 -13.86 -21.46 16.77
C ARG A 753 -12.52 -22.17 16.82
N GLY A 754 -11.44 -21.41 16.66
CA GLY A 754 -10.06 -21.90 16.78
C GLY A 754 -9.42 -22.41 15.50
N ALA A 755 -10.05 -22.29 14.31
CA ALA A 755 -9.42 -22.70 13.05
C ALA A 755 -8.10 -21.95 12.77
N ALA A 756 -8.07 -20.64 13.00
CA ALA A 756 -6.84 -19.83 12.95
C ALA A 756 -5.79 -20.33 13.95
N GLY A 757 -6.18 -20.58 15.20
CA GLY A 757 -5.30 -21.15 16.24
C GLY A 757 -4.78 -22.54 15.88
N ALA A 758 -5.57 -23.39 15.22
CA ALA A 758 -5.14 -24.71 14.76
C ALA A 758 -4.08 -24.61 13.65
N LEU A 759 -4.19 -23.64 12.73
CA LEU A 759 -3.11 -23.38 11.76
C LEU A 759 -1.86 -22.84 12.46
N LEU A 760 -1.99 -21.86 13.35
CA LEU A 760 -0.87 -21.28 14.08
C LEU A 760 -0.11 -22.33 14.91
N ARG A 761 -0.83 -23.23 15.61
CA ARG A 761 -0.21 -24.35 16.35
C ARG A 761 0.55 -25.31 15.45
N ARG A 762 0.05 -25.58 14.23
CA ARG A 762 0.78 -26.38 13.24
C ARG A 762 2.02 -25.65 12.72
N LEU A 763 1.96 -24.33 12.54
CA LEU A 763 3.11 -23.51 12.15
C LEU A 763 4.18 -23.46 13.24
N THR A 764 3.83 -23.62 14.51
CA THR A 764 4.79 -23.62 15.63
C THR A 764 5.26 -25.02 16.04
N ALA A 765 4.80 -26.09 15.39
CA ALA A 765 5.09 -27.46 15.77
C ALA A 765 5.85 -28.25 14.68
N GLY A 766 6.86 -29.03 15.10
CA GLY A 766 7.57 -29.99 14.25
C GLY A 766 8.01 -29.41 12.89
N GLY A 767 7.68 -30.12 11.80
CA GLY A 767 8.00 -29.70 10.43
C GLY A 767 7.38 -28.37 9.98
N GLY A 768 6.37 -27.87 10.70
CA GLY A 768 5.79 -26.56 10.41
C GLY A 768 6.59 -25.39 10.93
N ALA A 769 7.24 -25.55 12.08
CA ALA A 769 8.20 -24.57 12.58
C ALA A 769 9.36 -24.42 11.59
N ALA A 770 9.90 -25.54 11.09
CA ALA A 770 10.94 -25.53 10.07
C ALA A 770 10.50 -24.78 8.79
N TRP A 771 9.27 -25.01 8.31
CA TRP A 771 8.75 -24.31 7.13
C TRP A 771 8.55 -22.81 7.33
N ALA A 772 8.03 -22.40 8.50
CA ALA A 772 7.83 -21.00 8.84
C ALA A 772 9.18 -20.26 8.93
N LEU A 773 10.18 -20.92 9.50
CA LEU A 773 11.55 -20.40 9.62
C LEU A 773 12.34 -20.37 8.31
N GLN A 774 11.97 -21.19 7.31
CA GLN A 774 12.46 -21.02 5.94
C GLN A 774 11.92 -19.74 5.27
N HIS A 775 10.82 -19.18 5.78
CA HIS A 775 10.14 -18.01 5.21
C HIS A 775 9.74 -16.97 6.28
N PRO A 776 10.69 -16.48 7.10
CA PRO A 776 10.36 -15.73 8.31
C PRO A 776 9.70 -14.38 8.01
N HIS A 777 10.15 -13.67 6.98
CA HIS A 777 9.59 -12.37 6.59
C HIS A 777 8.15 -12.47 6.08
N ALA A 778 7.85 -13.46 5.23
CA ALA A 778 6.50 -13.67 4.71
C ALA A 778 5.53 -14.05 5.83
N THR A 779 5.96 -14.93 6.74
CA THR A 779 5.18 -15.37 7.90
C THR A 779 4.90 -14.21 8.86
N ALA A 780 5.92 -13.44 9.24
CA ALA A 780 5.76 -12.29 10.13
C ALA A 780 4.86 -11.19 9.52
N LYS A 781 5.06 -10.83 8.24
CA LYS A 781 4.21 -9.84 7.54
C LYS A 781 2.75 -10.31 7.44
N ALA A 782 2.52 -11.60 7.19
CA ALA A 782 1.17 -12.15 7.12
C ALA A 782 0.46 -12.13 8.47
N VAL A 783 1.14 -12.52 9.55
CA VAL A 783 0.60 -12.49 10.90
C VAL A 783 0.33 -11.07 11.37
N ARG A 784 1.25 -10.14 11.11
CA ARG A 784 1.09 -8.71 11.43
C ARG A 784 -0.13 -8.11 10.71
N PHE A 785 -0.27 -8.37 9.41
CA PHE A 785 -1.45 -7.95 8.66
C PHE A 785 -2.73 -8.54 9.26
N ALA A 786 -2.75 -9.85 9.52
CA ALA A 786 -3.95 -10.50 10.03
C ALA A 786 -4.35 -10.06 11.45
N CYS A 787 -3.38 -9.80 12.33
CA CYS A 787 -3.65 -9.28 13.67
C CYS A 787 -4.15 -7.83 13.64
N ALA A 788 -3.74 -7.03 12.66
CA ALA A 788 -4.27 -5.67 12.47
C ALA A 788 -5.72 -5.67 11.96
N GLU A 789 -6.11 -6.66 11.16
CA GLU A 789 -7.44 -6.76 10.56
C GLU A 789 -8.45 -7.53 11.43
N ALA A 790 -8.01 -8.49 12.24
CA ALA A 790 -8.89 -9.39 12.99
C ALA A 790 -8.42 -9.64 14.43
N LEU A 791 -9.20 -9.13 15.40
CA LEU A 791 -8.96 -9.33 16.83
C LEU A 791 -8.97 -10.82 17.24
N SER A 792 -9.77 -11.65 16.57
CA SER A 792 -9.80 -13.10 16.82
C SER A 792 -8.47 -13.77 16.47
N VAL A 793 -7.78 -13.30 15.44
CA VAL A 793 -6.44 -13.78 15.06
C VAL A 793 -5.41 -13.33 16.07
N GLN A 794 -5.46 -12.06 16.49
CA GLN A 794 -4.59 -11.54 17.54
C GLN A 794 -4.70 -12.35 18.84
N ASN A 795 -5.93 -12.69 19.26
CA ASN A 795 -6.14 -13.55 20.42
C ASN A 795 -5.64 -14.98 20.19
N ALA A 796 -5.89 -15.57 19.02
CA ALA A 796 -5.39 -16.89 18.66
C ALA A 796 -3.86 -16.94 18.69
N VAL A 797 -3.16 -15.90 18.20
CA VAL A 797 -1.69 -15.80 18.31
C VAL A 797 -1.26 -15.80 19.78
N LEU A 798 -1.85 -14.94 20.62
CA LEU A 798 -1.50 -14.89 22.04
C LEU A 798 -1.79 -16.19 22.80
N GLU A 799 -2.87 -16.88 22.46
CA GLU A 799 -3.21 -18.21 23.00
C GLU A 799 -2.20 -19.26 22.55
N THR A 800 -1.84 -19.30 21.27
CA THR A 800 -0.78 -20.20 20.78
C THR A 800 0.56 -19.93 21.45
N LEU A 801 0.89 -18.65 21.69
CA LEU A 801 2.08 -18.24 22.41
C LEU A 801 2.06 -18.74 23.86
N ALA A 802 0.91 -18.66 24.54
CA ALA A 802 0.76 -19.14 25.91
C ALA A 802 0.82 -20.68 26.02
N GLU A 803 0.22 -21.41 25.08
CA GLU A 803 0.21 -22.89 25.07
C GLU A 803 1.58 -23.50 24.73
N GLY A 804 2.35 -22.87 23.84
CA GLY A 804 3.61 -23.44 23.33
C GLY A 804 4.84 -23.19 24.21
N VAL A 805 4.77 -22.22 25.13
CA VAL A 805 5.87 -21.90 26.05
C VAL A 805 6.10 -23.06 27.03
N GLY A 806 7.28 -23.67 26.96
CA GLY A 806 7.72 -24.75 27.87
C GLY A 806 7.49 -26.20 27.39
N SER A 807 6.84 -26.41 26.25
CA SER A 807 6.56 -27.76 25.72
C SER A 807 7.08 -28.03 24.29
N GLY A 808 7.58 -27.01 23.60
CA GLY A 808 7.98 -27.04 22.19
C GLY A 808 9.43 -27.46 21.89
N SER A 809 9.69 -27.75 20.61
CA SER A 809 11.05 -27.91 20.06
C SER A 809 11.79 -26.56 20.03
N ALA A 810 13.12 -26.58 19.88
CA ALA A 810 13.92 -25.35 19.74
C ALA A 810 13.43 -24.50 18.55
N GLU A 811 13.18 -25.13 17.40
CA GLU A 811 12.60 -24.47 16.21
C GLU A 811 11.21 -23.88 16.49
N GLY A 812 10.36 -24.60 17.24
CA GLY A 812 9.05 -24.08 17.66
C GLY A 812 9.17 -22.82 18.52
N CYS A 813 10.13 -22.77 19.44
CA CYS A 813 10.37 -21.59 20.28
C CYS A 813 10.88 -20.39 19.47
N VAL A 814 11.76 -20.61 18.48
CA VAL A 814 12.20 -19.57 17.53
C VAL A 814 11.01 -19.04 16.71
N CYS A 815 10.15 -19.94 16.21
CA CYS A 815 8.95 -19.54 15.47
C CYS A 815 7.97 -18.75 16.37
N MET A 816 7.83 -19.13 17.63
CA MET A 816 6.99 -18.41 18.59
C MET A 816 7.51 -17.01 18.86
N ALA A 817 8.83 -16.83 18.99
CA ALA A 817 9.43 -15.51 19.07
C ALA A 817 9.15 -14.66 17.81
N LEU A 818 9.24 -15.26 16.61
CA LEU A 818 8.87 -14.59 15.36
C LEU A 818 7.40 -14.10 15.38
N LEU A 819 6.47 -14.94 15.84
CA LEU A 819 5.05 -14.58 15.96
C LEU A 819 4.83 -13.48 17.02
N ALA A 820 5.57 -13.53 18.13
CA ALA A 820 5.51 -12.54 19.20
C ALA A 820 5.96 -11.15 18.73
N GLY A 821 7.03 -11.06 17.93
CA GLY A 821 7.43 -9.81 17.27
C GLY A 821 6.36 -9.32 16.29
N ALA A 822 5.82 -10.21 15.46
CA ALA A 822 4.82 -9.86 14.45
C ALA A 822 3.53 -9.26 15.05
N VAL A 823 3.07 -9.75 16.22
CA VAL A 823 1.84 -9.27 16.90
C VAL A 823 2.08 -8.02 17.76
N ALA A 824 3.32 -7.74 18.18
CA ALA A 824 3.65 -6.61 19.03
C ALA A 824 3.10 -5.25 18.54
N PRO A 825 3.32 -4.82 17.27
CA PRO A 825 2.86 -3.52 16.80
C PRO A 825 1.33 -3.41 16.64
N THR A 826 0.59 -4.50 16.77
CA THR A 826 -0.88 -4.48 16.66
C THR A 826 -1.58 -4.44 18.03
N LEU A 827 -0.84 -4.56 19.13
CA LEU A 827 -1.38 -4.58 20.49
C LEU A 827 -1.43 -3.17 21.09
N PRO A 828 -2.40 -2.86 21.96
CA PRO A 828 -2.31 -1.70 22.84
C PRO A 828 -1.27 -1.97 23.96
N GLY A 829 -0.56 -0.92 24.41
CA GLY A 829 0.56 -1.04 25.38
C GLY A 829 0.23 -1.85 26.63
N ARG A 830 -0.96 -1.65 27.22
CA ARG A 830 -1.43 -2.43 28.39
C ARG A 830 -1.60 -3.93 28.11
N GLN A 831 -2.03 -4.32 26.91
CA GLN A 831 -2.14 -5.74 26.55
C GLN A 831 -0.78 -6.35 26.25
N ALA A 832 0.11 -5.60 25.59
CA ALA A 832 1.50 -6.02 25.39
C ALA A 832 2.18 -6.27 26.75
N GLN A 833 2.02 -5.35 27.69
CA GLN A 833 2.54 -5.49 29.05
C GLN A 833 2.00 -6.73 29.77
N ARG A 834 0.69 -6.93 29.79
CA ARG A 834 0.05 -8.01 30.57
C ARG A 834 0.15 -9.39 29.95
N ARG A 835 0.18 -9.48 28.61
CA ARG A 835 0.06 -10.76 27.89
C ARG A 835 1.30 -11.12 27.08
N LEU A 836 1.98 -10.16 26.46
CA LEU A 836 3.10 -10.44 25.57
C LEU A 836 4.45 -10.49 26.30
N ILE A 837 4.74 -9.51 27.16
CA ILE A 837 6.01 -9.46 27.91
C ILE A 837 6.22 -10.74 28.75
N PRO A 838 5.24 -11.25 29.53
CA PRO A 838 5.45 -12.48 30.30
C PRO A 838 5.76 -13.70 29.43
N LEU A 839 5.18 -13.77 28.23
CA LEU A 839 5.44 -14.86 27.28
C LEU A 839 6.83 -14.77 26.67
N LEU A 840 7.31 -13.55 26.36
CA LEU A 840 8.69 -13.32 25.92
C LEU A 840 9.70 -13.68 27.02
N VAL A 841 9.43 -13.29 28.26
CA VAL A 841 10.25 -13.67 29.43
C VAL A 841 10.31 -15.18 29.60
N ALA A 842 9.17 -15.84 29.44
CA ALA A 842 9.11 -17.29 29.51
C ALA A 842 9.92 -17.93 28.36
N LEU A 843 9.85 -17.44 27.13
CA LEU A 843 10.71 -17.91 26.02
C LEU A 843 12.21 -17.72 26.30
N MET A 844 12.59 -16.60 26.93
CA MET A 844 13.97 -16.32 27.35
C MET A 844 14.45 -17.19 28.52
N SER A 845 13.56 -17.93 29.18
CA SER A 845 13.87 -18.77 30.35
C SER A 845 13.55 -20.26 30.18
N THR A 846 12.84 -20.67 29.12
CA THR A 846 12.42 -22.07 28.88
C THR A 846 13.52 -22.99 28.35
N ARG A 847 13.66 -24.19 28.93
CA ARG A 847 14.41 -25.33 28.38
C ARG A 847 13.53 -26.11 27.37
N PRO A 848 13.89 -26.25 26.08
CA PRO A 848 13.14 -27.09 25.14
C PRO A 848 13.33 -28.59 25.46
N ARG A 849 12.28 -29.41 25.26
CA ARG A 849 12.19 -30.82 25.71
C ARG A 849 13.32 -31.75 25.24
N ALA A 850 14.01 -31.46 24.13
CA ALA A 850 15.10 -32.31 23.64
C ALA A 850 16.24 -32.48 24.67
N ALA A 851 16.50 -31.45 25.49
CA ALA A 851 17.50 -31.49 26.56
C ALA A 851 17.09 -32.34 27.78
N GLN A 852 15.80 -32.70 27.91
CA GLN A 852 15.31 -33.52 29.03
C GLN A 852 15.39 -35.03 28.74
N GLY A 853 15.32 -35.44 27.46
CA GLY A 853 15.35 -36.85 27.06
C GLY A 853 16.76 -37.43 26.94
N GLU A 854 17.74 -36.62 26.51
CA GLU A 854 19.15 -37.05 26.44
C GLU A 854 19.79 -37.13 27.83
N ALA A 855 19.49 -36.19 28.73
CA ALA A 855 19.92 -36.23 30.12
C ALA A 855 19.36 -37.43 30.90
N ALA A 856 18.18 -37.96 30.53
CA ALA A 856 17.61 -39.16 31.14
C ALA A 856 18.23 -40.46 30.57
N ARG A 857 18.75 -40.44 29.33
CA ARG A 857 19.40 -41.61 28.71
C ARG A 857 20.89 -41.72 29.06
N SER A 858 21.57 -40.60 29.32
CA SER A 858 22.96 -40.59 29.78
C SER A 858 23.14 -40.99 31.25
N VAL A 859 22.07 -41.12 32.03
CA VAL A 859 22.12 -41.47 33.47
C VAL A 859 22.02 -42.98 33.72
N SER A 860 21.83 -43.81 32.68
CA SER A 860 21.66 -45.27 32.85
C SER A 860 22.82 -46.14 32.34
N GLN A 861 23.89 -45.54 31.80
CA GLN A 861 25.09 -46.26 31.39
C GLN A 861 26.33 -45.37 31.55
N GLN A 862 26.99 -45.42 32.70
CA GLN A 862 28.43 -45.65 32.83
C GLN A 862 28.89 -45.40 34.27
N ASP A 863 29.64 -46.38 34.76
CA ASP A 863 30.16 -46.53 36.10
C ASP A 863 31.24 -45.49 36.46
N ASP A 864 31.22 -45.13 37.75
CA ASP A 864 32.30 -44.69 38.63
C ASP A 864 33.64 -44.25 37.99
N GLU A 865 33.84 -42.92 37.85
CA GLU A 865 35.13 -42.26 38.08
C GLU A 865 34.91 -40.73 38.27
N GLU A 866 35.43 -40.20 39.38
CA GLU A 866 35.59 -38.79 39.80
C GLU A 866 34.55 -37.73 39.36
N TRP A 867 33.66 -37.39 40.30
CA TRP A 867 32.72 -36.28 40.18
C TRP A 867 33.40 -34.93 40.50
N GLU A 868 33.79 -34.17 39.48
CA GLU A 868 33.62 -32.72 39.54
C GLU A 868 32.14 -32.43 39.25
N GLU A 869 31.42 -31.86 40.22
CA GLU A 869 30.06 -31.32 40.05
C GLU A 869 30.07 -30.14 39.06
N GLY A 870 30.21 -30.44 37.77
CA GLY A 870 29.89 -29.53 36.68
C GLY A 870 28.37 -29.40 36.58
N ASN A 871 27.80 -28.45 37.31
CA ASN A 871 26.41 -28.03 37.17
C ASN A 871 26.12 -27.72 35.67
N PRO A 872 25.25 -28.49 34.96
CA PRO A 872 24.98 -28.21 33.56
C PRO A 872 24.19 -26.90 33.47
N ASP A 873 24.85 -25.88 32.91
CA ASP A 873 24.40 -24.49 32.80
C ASP A 873 22.92 -24.37 32.36
N PRO A 874 22.07 -23.59 33.05
CA PRO A 874 20.62 -23.51 32.81
C PRO A 874 20.20 -22.68 31.58
N SER A 875 21.08 -22.46 30.61
CA SER A 875 20.84 -21.51 29.51
C SER A 875 19.94 -22.07 28.39
N PRO A 876 18.98 -21.29 27.86
CA PRO A 876 18.24 -21.66 26.65
C PRO A 876 19.17 -21.76 25.42
N PRO A 877 18.77 -22.48 24.35
CA PRO A 877 19.58 -22.56 23.14
C PRO A 877 19.85 -21.15 22.56
N PRO A 878 21.07 -20.86 22.06
CA PRO A 878 21.43 -19.52 21.58
C PRO A 878 20.48 -18.97 20.52
N ALA A 879 19.97 -19.82 19.62
CA ALA A 879 19.02 -19.43 18.58
C ALA A 879 17.65 -18.99 19.12
N VAL A 880 17.15 -19.65 20.18
CA VAL A 880 15.88 -19.30 20.84
C VAL A 880 16.00 -17.96 21.54
N LEU A 881 17.11 -17.76 22.26
CA LEU A 881 17.40 -16.51 22.93
C LEU A 881 17.54 -15.37 21.90
N LEU A 882 18.33 -15.54 20.85
CA LEU A 882 18.48 -14.53 19.79
C LEU A 882 17.15 -14.15 19.14
N ALA A 883 16.27 -15.12 18.88
CA ALA A 883 14.94 -14.85 18.34
C ALA A 883 14.03 -14.12 19.33
N ALA A 884 14.02 -14.52 20.60
CA ALA A 884 13.26 -13.85 21.66
C ALA A 884 13.72 -12.40 21.87
N MET A 885 15.03 -12.14 21.75
CA MET A 885 15.60 -10.80 21.84
C MET A 885 15.26 -9.94 20.62
N SER A 886 15.27 -10.52 19.42
CA SER A 886 14.76 -9.83 18.22
C SER A 886 13.27 -9.48 18.37
N ALA A 887 12.47 -10.35 18.98
CA ALA A 887 11.05 -10.08 19.23
C ALA A 887 10.85 -8.97 20.28
N ALA A 888 11.65 -8.96 21.34
CA ALA A 888 11.68 -7.88 22.32
C ALA A 888 12.06 -6.54 21.68
N ALA A 889 12.99 -6.53 20.73
CA ALA A 889 13.32 -5.33 19.97
C ALA A 889 12.13 -4.80 19.16
N GLU A 890 11.34 -5.67 18.51
CA GLU A 890 10.10 -5.26 17.83
C GLU A 890 9.05 -4.68 18.80
N VAL A 891 8.96 -5.20 20.03
CA VAL A 891 8.08 -4.63 21.07
C VAL A 891 8.54 -3.22 21.47
N LEU A 892 9.85 -3.02 21.69
CA LEU A 892 10.40 -1.70 22.03
C LEU A 892 10.18 -0.68 20.91
N ALA A 893 10.27 -1.11 19.65
CA ALA A 893 10.00 -0.27 18.49
C ALA A 893 8.51 0.08 18.35
N ALA A 894 7.62 -0.86 18.70
CA ALA A 894 6.17 -0.65 18.66
C ALA A 894 5.66 0.33 19.73
N PHE A 895 6.33 0.42 20.88
CA PHE A 895 5.90 1.24 22.02
C PHE A 895 6.94 2.28 22.42
N PRO A 896 7.22 3.28 21.57
CA PRO A 896 8.36 4.17 21.77
C PRO A 896 8.23 5.11 22.97
N GLU A 897 7.00 5.45 23.36
CA GLU A 897 6.71 6.42 24.43
C GLU A 897 6.09 5.79 25.69
N ASP A 898 5.85 4.47 25.71
CA ASP A 898 5.21 3.79 26.86
C ASP A 898 6.26 3.39 27.90
N ALA A 899 6.49 4.28 28.87
CA ALA A 899 7.49 4.07 29.93
C ALA A 899 7.29 2.78 30.73
N ALA A 900 6.05 2.29 30.89
CA ALA A 900 5.78 1.07 31.64
C ALA A 900 6.25 -0.17 30.87
N VAL A 901 5.94 -0.24 29.57
CA VAL A 901 6.42 -1.32 28.68
C VAL A 901 7.94 -1.31 28.55
N GLN A 902 8.52 -0.11 28.40
CA GLN A 902 9.97 0.08 28.27
C GLN A 902 10.72 -0.37 29.55
N THR A 903 10.27 0.06 30.74
CA THR A 903 10.93 -0.27 32.01
C THR A 903 10.82 -1.75 32.38
N GLU A 904 9.66 -2.36 32.18
CA GLU A 904 9.45 -3.78 32.46
C GLU A 904 10.28 -4.67 31.52
N LEU A 905 10.24 -4.40 30.21
CA LEU A 905 10.99 -5.17 29.22
C LEU A 905 12.51 -4.98 29.38
N ALA A 906 12.96 -3.77 29.72
CA ALA A 906 14.36 -3.48 30.04
C ALA A 906 14.87 -4.32 31.20
N ALA A 907 14.14 -4.31 32.33
CA ALA A 907 14.53 -5.04 33.52
C ALA A 907 14.60 -6.55 33.29
N GLU A 908 13.79 -7.09 32.37
CA GLU A 908 13.81 -8.49 31.97
C GLU A 908 14.97 -8.83 31.03
N LEU A 909 15.26 -7.96 30.05
CA LEU A 909 16.40 -8.11 29.15
C LEU A 909 17.74 -8.10 29.93
N ASP A 910 17.84 -7.27 30.97
CA ASP A 910 19.00 -7.25 31.87
C ASP A 910 19.18 -8.55 32.64
N ARG A 911 18.08 -9.10 33.13
CA ARG A 911 18.06 -10.38 33.84
C ARG A 911 18.37 -11.57 32.93
N ALA A 912 18.09 -11.45 31.63
CA ALA A 912 18.48 -12.44 30.62
C ALA A 912 19.95 -12.31 30.20
N ALA A 913 20.44 -11.08 29.97
CA ALA A 913 21.83 -10.78 29.65
C ALA A 913 22.79 -11.24 30.77
N GLY A 914 22.40 -11.06 32.03
CA GLY A 914 23.17 -11.56 33.18
C GLY A 914 23.36 -13.08 33.21
N ARG A 915 22.55 -13.86 32.46
CA ARG A 915 22.61 -15.34 32.41
C ARG A 915 23.24 -15.91 31.14
N GLY A 916 23.57 -15.10 30.13
CA GLY A 916 24.07 -15.56 28.83
C GLY A 916 25.55 -15.23 28.58
N GLY A 917 26.26 -16.04 27.79
CA GLY A 917 27.65 -15.79 27.34
C GLY A 917 27.77 -14.93 26.07
N GLU A 918 28.98 -14.73 25.52
CA GLU A 918 29.32 -13.80 24.41
C GLU A 918 28.36 -13.81 23.20
N ARG A 919 27.81 -14.98 22.83
CA ARG A 919 26.86 -15.11 21.70
C ARG A 919 25.52 -14.41 21.94
N THR A 920 25.10 -14.29 23.20
CA THR A 920 23.88 -13.58 23.61
C THR A 920 24.08 -12.07 23.55
N GLU A 921 25.32 -11.62 23.73
CA GLU A 921 25.68 -10.22 23.73
C GLU A 921 25.80 -9.67 22.29
N LEU A 922 26.29 -10.48 21.36
CA LEU A 922 26.24 -10.20 19.91
C LEU A 922 24.80 -10.17 19.35
N ALA A 923 23.91 -11.01 19.88
CA ALA A 923 22.49 -11.03 19.51
C ALA A 923 21.77 -9.72 19.87
N LEU A 924 22.07 -9.21 21.08
CA LEU A 924 21.59 -7.93 21.59
C LEU A 924 22.04 -6.77 20.71
N LEU A 925 23.30 -6.75 20.29
CA LEU A 925 23.83 -5.75 19.35
C LEU A 925 23.09 -5.74 18.02
N HIS A 926 22.76 -6.91 17.46
CA HIS A 926 22.04 -7.02 16.19
C HIS A 926 20.56 -6.59 16.31
N GLY A 927 19.89 -6.91 17.42
CA GLY A 927 18.52 -6.47 17.70
C GLY A 927 18.44 -4.95 17.94
N VAL A 928 19.43 -4.40 18.63
CA VAL A 928 19.62 -2.96 18.83
C VAL A 928 19.84 -2.23 17.50
N ALA A 929 20.65 -2.76 16.60
CA ALA A 929 20.87 -2.15 15.28
C ALA A 929 19.56 -2.00 14.47
N ARG A 930 18.61 -2.94 14.61
CA ARG A 930 17.28 -2.85 13.98
C ARG A 930 16.37 -1.81 14.65
N LEU A 931 16.47 -1.67 15.97
CA LEU A 931 15.81 -0.60 16.72
C LEU A 931 16.30 0.78 16.28
N VAL A 932 17.62 0.95 16.09
CA VAL A 932 18.25 2.20 15.64
C VAL A 932 17.67 2.70 14.31
N ALA A 933 17.30 1.80 13.40
CA ALA A 933 16.70 2.14 12.10
C ALA A 933 15.23 2.61 12.18
N SER A 934 14.56 2.48 13.33
CA SER A 934 13.13 2.77 13.50
C SER A 934 12.79 3.65 14.71
N ALA A 935 13.79 4.13 15.45
CA ALA A 935 13.63 4.75 16.76
C ALA A 935 13.82 6.28 16.78
N THR A 936 13.16 6.94 17.74
CA THR A 936 13.33 8.38 18.03
C THR A 936 14.65 8.65 18.78
N LEU A 937 15.12 9.91 18.78
CA LEU A 937 16.43 10.31 19.33
C LEU A 937 16.64 9.89 20.81
N ARG A 938 15.60 9.96 21.66
CA ARG A 938 15.66 9.53 23.07
C ARG A 938 15.80 8.02 23.23
N GLN A 939 15.27 7.27 22.29
CA GLN A 939 15.35 5.82 22.31
C GLN A 939 16.71 5.35 21.80
N LEU A 940 17.31 6.06 20.84
CA LEU A 940 18.69 5.85 20.44
C LEU A 940 19.65 6.02 21.62
N GLU A 941 19.49 7.06 22.44
CA GLU A 941 20.30 7.26 23.65
C GLU A 941 20.14 6.11 24.65
N TRP A 942 18.90 5.66 24.90
CA TRP A 942 18.60 4.55 25.79
C TRP A 942 19.20 3.22 25.30
N VAL A 943 19.05 2.95 24.01
CA VAL A 943 19.59 1.78 23.31
C VAL A 943 21.12 1.80 23.34
N LEU A 944 21.75 2.96 23.11
CA LEU A 944 23.21 3.14 23.18
C LEU A 944 23.72 2.86 24.59
N GLN A 945 23.05 3.36 25.64
CA GLN A 945 23.41 3.10 27.03
C GLN A 945 23.38 1.61 27.37
N ARG A 946 22.37 0.88 26.88
CA ARG A 946 22.26 -0.57 27.13
C ARG A 946 23.30 -1.37 26.37
N VAL A 947 23.61 -0.99 25.12
CA VAL A 947 24.73 -1.57 24.35
C VAL A 947 26.06 -1.33 25.03
N LEU A 948 26.30 -0.13 25.55
CA LEU A 948 27.54 0.19 26.26
C LEU A 948 27.69 -0.60 27.56
N LEU A 949 26.60 -0.76 28.32
CA LEU A 949 26.58 -1.62 29.52
C LEU A 949 26.84 -3.08 29.18
N LEU A 950 26.29 -3.56 28.06
CA LEU A 950 26.50 -4.91 27.58
C LEU A 950 27.95 -5.14 27.13
N LEU A 951 28.50 -4.22 26.34
CA LEU A 951 29.91 -4.21 25.90
C LEU A 951 30.86 -4.18 27.12
N ALA A 952 30.49 -3.44 28.16
CA ALA A 952 31.23 -3.44 29.42
C ALA A 952 31.18 -4.79 30.14
N THR A 953 30.03 -5.49 30.15
CA THR A 953 29.95 -6.84 30.75
C THR A 953 30.70 -7.90 29.93
N ILE A 954 30.71 -7.81 28.59
CA ILE A 954 31.56 -8.68 27.74
C ILE A 954 33.03 -8.46 28.11
N HIS A 955 33.44 -7.18 28.17
CA HIS A 955 34.82 -6.82 28.44
C HIS A 955 35.27 -7.28 29.84
N GLN A 956 34.39 -7.17 30.83
CA GLN A 956 34.67 -7.58 32.21
C GLN A 956 34.75 -9.11 32.36
N ARG A 957 33.99 -9.87 31.56
CA ARG A 957 34.07 -11.35 31.52
C ARG A 957 35.26 -11.86 30.71
N ALA A 958 35.65 -11.18 29.64
CA ALA A 958 36.84 -11.51 28.86
C ALA A 958 38.16 -11.15 29.58
N SER A 959 38.08 -10.34 30.64
CA SER A 959 39.23 -9.92 31.47
C SER A 959 39.41 -10.77 32.74
N CYS A 960 38.48 -11.69 33.03
CA CYS A 960 38.57 -12.71 34.08
C CYS A 960 38.85 -14.06 33.44
#